data_AF-A0A944PWT1-F1
#
_entry.id   AF-A0A944PWT1-F1
#
_cell.length_a   1.000
_cell.length_b   1.000
_cell.length_c   1.000
_cell.angle_alpha   90.00
_cell.angle_beta   90.00
_cell.angle_gamma   90.00
#
_symmetry.space_group_name_H-M   'P 1'
#
loop_
_entity.id
_entity.type
_entity.pdbx_description
1 polymer ?
#
loop_
_entity_poly.entity_id
_entity_poly.type
_entity_poly.pdbx_seq_one_letter_code
_entity_poly.pdbx_strand_id
1 'polypeptide(L)'
;MTVRRIGDCLRLSYRSVRGSSHRAPWVRGQAGRVGRDVANAERGGPGGPGGAAGAIGAGNRVAAARIALWGVAAALAGRQIAMLLRTPPGERLTDLETWIGDQGVLHVAGSLYDAGRFSGTPFAGLVLKPLARSAEESLGVAWTFGTLLLVAVLGVVVARALPGPVSRRTALLAAPVAISLLMLSLPVRNTFHLGQTSIIPVLLVLLGCFRARGERSSGVLIGIAAALQPTVLLFAPLLWLTGRRRAALTTGGTFAACSALAWAALPQDSWAYWVHHVAGAGLGARPDSLANQSLHGALLRSGLEGPLEIALFLLLAAAVAVLGLRRAVRYARDGQLLLAVALTGCVAVAVSPTAWQHQLLWVLLAVVGRVGKRSSDRRVWPVAVVLVMTLPGTMLLPNVAPLIPLRDNALLVAALAAACAVPFVSRTSPYWLRPLPTDYAKPAAGRWRRVPLLPFWRRALTRPNLLLELLLIRAGYSAYSEVRTAAAGGRTAAEENAWQILTAEQFLHIDIERRLNHAVAELGPLEAFFDFYYASFHFFVPLTILALLYVRRPADYRWARSSLGFATVLALAGFWLYPLAPPRLMPGLGYIDTVHGPQDLGSPEYGALTALTNQYAAMPSLHFGWSLWCGLVVVLIAPKLWMKLLGVLHPFFTVCAIVATANHWVLDAVGGAAVVAAGFGLTYVLAGPRELLQPASAAEREPSLPRADMCDGPQLPVGPVPVLGRPGRHLHRRLVERQREQ
;
A
#
# COMPACT_ATOMS: atom_id res chain seq x y z
N MET A 1 -61.59 70.94 29.93
CA MET A 1 -60.22 70.45 30.16
C MET A 1 -60.06 69.13 29.42
N THR A 2 -59.14 68.86 28.49
CA THR A 2 -58.12 69.64 27.78
C THR A 2 -57.74 68.83 26.51
N VAL A 3 -58.31 69.21 25.35
CA VAL A 3 -57.72 69.36 23.99
C VAL A 3 -56.75 68.24 23.50
N ARG A 4 -56.95 67.45 22.41
CA ARG A 4 -57.58 67.69 21.09
C ARG A 4 -57.95 66.37 20.35
N ARG A 5 -59.14 66.42 19.72
CA ARG A 5 -59.93 65.53 18.80
C ARG A 5 -59.20 64.66 17.75
N ILE A 6 -59.61 63.40 17.49
CA ILE A 6 -60.73 62.84 16.64
C ILE A 6 -60.53 63.05 15.12
N GLY A 7 -60.67 61.97 14.33
CA GLY A 7 -61.25 62.03 12.97
C GLY A 7 -60.67 61.12 11.88
N ASP A 8 -61.28 59.95 11.69
CA ASP A 8 -61.92 59.41 10.47
C ASP A 8 -61.28 59.43 9.06
N CYS A 9 -61.30 58.22 8.47
CA CYS A 9 -61.81 57.80 7.15
C CYS A 9 -61.45 58.53 5.82
N LEU A 10 -60.88 57.70 4.92
CA LEU A 10 -61.26 57.44 3.52
C LEU A 10 -61.05 58.50 2.42
N ARG A 11 -60.50 57.97 1.30
CA ARG A 11 -60.78 58.21 -0.13
C ARG A 11 -59.80 59.04 -1.00
N LEU A 12 -59.48 58.37 -2.12
CA LEU A 12 -59.40 58.84 -3.52
C LEU A 12 -58.10 59.46 -4.07
N SER A 13 -57.39 58.63 -4.85
CA SER A 13 -56.88 58.85 -6.22
C SER A 13 -57.09 60.22 -6.89
N TYR A 14 -56.03 60.88 -7.39
CA TYR A 14 -55.42 60.75 -8.74
C TYR A 14 -54.65 62.02 -9.18
N ARG A 15 -53.43 61.86 -9.76
CA ARG A 15 -52.64 62.78 -10.66
C ARG A 15 -52.20 64.16 -10.09
N SER A 16 -51.12 64.83 -10.50
CA SER A 16 -50.00 64.67 -11.46
C SER A 16 -49.17 65.97 -11.41
N VAL A 17 -47.92 65.93 -11.92
CA VAL A 17 -47.11 67.03 -12.52
C VAL A 17 -45.82 67.44 -11.76
N ARG A 18 -44.69 67.01 -12.36
CA ARG A 18 -43.43 67.71 -12.74
C ARG A 18 -43.03 68.97 -11.95
N GLY A 19 -41.77 69.20 -11.59
CA GLY A 19 -40.51 68.55 -11.92
C GLY A 19 -39.33 69.49 -11.65
N SER A 20 -38.12 68.91 -11.65
CA SER A 20 -36.80 69.53 -11.93
C SER A 20 -36.28 70.59 -10.95
N SER A 21 -34.99 70.72 -10.64
CA SER A 21 -33.77 69.94 -10.83
C SER A 21 -32.59 70.75 -10.28
N HIS A 22 -31.62 70.12 -9.61
CA HIS A 22 -30.17 70.21 -9.87
C HIS A 22 -29.30 69.95 -8.63
N ARG A 23 -28.71 68.75 -8.56
CA ARG A 23 -27.24 68.44 -8.59
C ARG A 23 -26.94 67.12 -7.86
N ALA A 24 -26.43 66.16 -8.63
CA ALA A 24 -25.81 64.90 -8.19
C ALA A 24 -24.31 65.16 -7.82
N PRO A 25 -23.54 64.24 -7.18
CA PRO A 25 -23.28 62.89 -7.70
C PRO A 25 -23.19 61.74 -6.67
N TRP A 26 -23.36 60.53 -7.20
CA TRP A 26 -22.89 59.22 -6.75
C TRP A 26 -21.75 59.19 -5.72
N VAL A 27 -21.88 58.46 -4.59
CA VAL A 27 -20.78 57.72 -3.90
C VAL A 27 -21.31 56.68 -2.87
N ARG A 28 -20.89 55.42 -3.11
CA ARG A 28 -20.55 54.28 -2.20
C ARG A 28 -21.44 53.87 -1.01
N GLY A 29 -21.86 52.61 -1.04
CA GLY A 29 -22.04 51.76 0.15
C GLY A 29 -21.15 50.51 0.04
N GLN A 30 -19.94 50.56 0.61
CA GLN A 30 -19.00 49.44 0.74
C GLN A 30 -18.52 49.33 2.19
N ALA A 31 -18.63 48.12 2.75
CA ALA A 31 -17.77 47.47 3.76
C ALA A 31 -17.76 47.95 5.24
N GLY A 32 -17.92 46.95 6.15
CA GLY A 32 -17.50 46.99 7.56
C GLY A 32 -17.96 45.76 8.38
N ARG A 33 -17.24 44.63 8.33
CA ARG A 33 -16.52 43.95 9.43
C ARG A 33 -17.24 43.78 10.79
N VAL A 34 -17.55 42.53 11.17
CA VAL A 34 -17.45 41.92 12.53
C VAL A 34 -17.24 40.39 12.30
N GLY A 35 -16.11 39.74 12.65
CA GLY A 35 -15.71 39.24 13.98
C GLY A 35 -16.13 37.75 14.16
N ARG A 36 -15.33 36.76 13.71
CA ARG A 36 -14.54 35.78 14.51
C ARG A 36 -15.23 35.14 15.75
N ASP A 37 -15.15 33.80 15.75
CA ASP A 37 -15.16 32.83 16.87
C ASP A 37 -16.47 32.59 17.64
N VAL A 38 -16.96 31.34 17.67
CA VAL A 38 -17.00 30.45 18.87
C VAL A 38 -17.32 29.01 18.43
N ALA A 39 -16.59 28.08 19.05
CA ALA A 39 -16.53 26.65 18.81
C ALA A 39 -17.79 25.87 19.22
N ASN A 40 -18.13 24.84 18.43
CA ASN A 40 -19.04 23.77 18.86
C ASN A 40 -18.32 22.86 19.86
N ALA A 41 -18.62 23.05 21.15
CA ALA A 41 -18.25 22.15 22.22
C ALA A 41 -19.26 20.99 22.28
N GLU A 42 -18.77 19.77 22.12
CA GLU A 42 -19.47 18.56 22.57
C GLU A 42 -19.64 18.66 24.10
N ARG A 43 -20.85 18.99 24.58
CA ARG A 43 -21.22 18.82 25.98
C ARG A 43 -21.57 17.35 26.22
N GLY A 44 -20.59 16.58 26.68
CA GLY A 44 -20.84 15.49 27.60
C GLY A 44 -21.25 16.07 28.96
N GLY A 45 -22.20 15.42 29.65
CA GLY A 45 -22.67 15.80 30.99
C GLY A 45 -21.55 15.86 32.04
N PRO A 46 -21.82 16.42 33.24
CA PRO A 46 -20.80 16.84 34.20
C PRO A 46 -19.92 15.65 34.62
N GLY A 47 -18.62 15.78 34.37
CA GLY A 47 -17.62 14.75 34.63
C GLY A 47 -17.15 14.74 36.08
N GLY A 48 -16.90 13.53 36.59
CA GLY A 48 -15.96 13.33 37.69
C GLY A 48 -14.51 13.66 37.26
N PRO A 49 -13.58 13.80 38.23
CA PRO A 49 -12.22 14.34 38.03
C PRO A 49 -11.32 13.56 37.05
N GLY A 50 -11.73 12.41 36.53
CA GLY A 50 -10.98 11.63 35.52
C GLY A 50 -11.09 12.14 34.07
N GLY A 51 -12.09 12.95 33.72
CA GLY A 51 -12.34 13.37 32.33
C GLY A 51 -11.35 14.41 31.79
N ALA A 52 -10.94 15.37 32.62
CA ALA A 52 -10.03 16.46 32.22
C ALA A 52 -8.60 15.96 31.99
N ALA A 53 -8.10 15.06 32.84
CA ALA A 53 -6.77 14.44 32.69
C ALA A 53 -6.65 13.59 31.41
N GLY A 54 -7.72 12.88 31.03
CA GLY A 54 -7.76 12.08 29.80
C GLY A 54 -7.73 12.92 28.51
N ALA A 55 -8.37 14.08 28.51
CA ALA A 55 -8.37 15.00 27.38
C ALA A 55 -6.99 15.66 27.16
N ILE A 56 -6.32 16.08 28.24
CA ILE A 56 -4.95 16.63 28.19
C ILE A 56 -3.95 15.56 27.70
N GLY A 57 -4.05 14.34 28.22
CA GLY A 57 -3.21 13.22 27.78
C GLY A 57 -3.42 12.82 26.31
N ALA A 58 -4.65 12.89 25.80
CA ALA A 58 -4.95 12.63 24.40
C ALA A 58 -4.41 13.73 23.46
N GLY A 59 -4.43 15.00 23.89
CA GLY A 59 -3.82 16.12 23.17
C GLY A 59 -2.30 15.96 23.04
N ASN A 60 -1.62 15.63 24.14
CA ASN A 60 -0.17 15.43 24.17
C ASN A 60 0.29 14.27 23.28
N ARG A 61 -0.47 13.16 23.23
CA ARG A 61 -0.17 12.04 22.33
C ARG A 61 -0.26 12.41 20.84
N VAL A 62 -1.23 13.24 20.46
CA VAL A 62 -1.38 13.69 19.07
C VAL A 62 -0.28 14.69 18.71
N ALA A 63 0.12 15.55 19.64
CA ALA A 63 1.25 16.46 19.47
C ALA A 63 2.56 15.68 19.30
N ALA A 64 2.84 14.70 20.18
CA ALA A 64 4.02 13.84 20.07
C ALA A 64 4.04 13.06 18.75
N ALA A 65 2.91 12.45 18.35
CA ALA A 65 2.81 11.74 17.08
C ALA A 65 3.04 12.68 15.88
N ARG A 66 2.53 13.91 15.94
CA ARG A 66 2.76 14.94 14.91
C ARG A 66 4.24 15.30 14.81
N ILE A 67 4.90 15.55 15.94
CA ILE A 67 6.33 15.87 15.98
C ILE A 67 7.14 14.70 15.42
N ALA A 68 6.85 13.47 15.85
CA ALA A 68 7.52 12.27 15.34
C ALA A 68 7.36 12.11 13.82
N LEU A 69 6.15 12.32 13.27
CA LEU A 69 5.91 12.22 11.83
C LEU A 69 6.61 13.32 11.02
N TRP A 70 6.69 14.55 11.54
CA TRP A 70 7.50 15.60 10.92
C TRP A 70 9.00 15.27 11.02
N GLY A 71 9.46 14.68 12.12
CA GLY A 71 10.81 14.15 12.27
C GLY A 71 11.12 13.07 11.22
N VAL A 72 10.19 12.15 10.95
CA VAL A 72 10.32 11.16 9.87
C VAL A 72 10.40 11.84 8.50
N ALA A 73 9.53 12.81 8.21
CA ALA A 73 9.57 13.55 6.95
C ALA A 73 10.91 14.30 6.77
N ALA A 74 11.42 14.93 7.82
CA ALA A 74 12.71 15.60 7.83
C ALA A 74 13.88 14.62 7.65
N ALA A 75 13.86 13.47 8.32
CA ALA A 75 14.87 12.43 8.17
C ALA A 75 14.89 11.85 6.74
N LEU A 76 13.73 11.65 6.12
CA LEU A 76 13.64 11.23 4.72
C LEU A 76 14.20 12.28 3.77
N ALA A 77 13.88 13.57 3.98
CA ALA A 77 14.44 14.66 3.19
C ALA A 77 15.97 14.75 3.35
N GLY A 78 16.47 14.67 4.59
CA GLY A 78 17.90 14.63 4.89
C GLY A 78 18.59 13.44 4.24
N ARG A 79 17.94 12.26 4.22
CA ARG A 79 18.44 11.09 3.48
C ARG A 79 18.55 11.36 1.98
N GLN A 80 17.57 12.01 1.35
CA GLN A 80 17.64 12.34 -0.09
C GLN A 80 18.81 13.29 -0.39
N ILE A 81 18.99 14.33 0.44
CA ILE A 81 20.12 15.26 0.33
C ILE A 81 21.44 14.51 0.52
N ALA A 82 21.55 13.66 1.54
CA ALA A 82 22.76 12.88 1.79
C ALA A 82 23.07 11.90 0.66
N MET A 83 22.06 11.29 0.03
CA MET A 83 22.26 10.43 -1.15
C MET A 83 22.81 11.24 -2.32
N LEU A 84 22.23 12.40 -2.64
CA LEU A 84 22.74 13.29 -3.69
C LEU A 84 24.20 13.71 -3.47
N LEU A 85 24.57 14.02 -2.22
CA LEU A 85 25.92 14.46 -1.87
C LEU A 85 26.95 13.32 -1.89
N ARG A 86 26.51 12.06 -1.73
CA ARG A 86 27.37 10.87 -1.74
C ARG A 86 27.50 10.23 -3.12
N THR A 87 26.49 10.39 -3.98
CA THR A 87 26.51 9.84 -5.34
C THR A 87 27.41 10.70 -6.24
N PRO A 88 28.37 10.09 -6.96
CA PRO A 88 29.22 10.82 -7.91
C PRO A 88 28.42 11.58 -8.97
N PRO A 89 28.93 12.71 -9.50
CA PRO A 89 28.42 13.31 -10.74
C PRO A 89 28.42 12.27 -11.87
N GLY A 90 27.38 12.23 -12.71
CA GLY A 90 27.19 11.20 -13.75
C GLY A 90 26.29 10.03 -13.34
N GLU A 91 26.19 9.73 -12.03
CA GLU A 91 25.32 8.66 -11.51
C GLU A 91 24.06 9.19 -10.81
N ARG A 92 24.00 10.51 -10.60
CA ARG A 92 22.86 11.21 -9.98
C ARG A 92 22.12 12.02 -11.03
N LEU A 93 20.80 12.16 -10.88
CA LEU A 93 19.95 12.98 -11.76
C LEU A 93 20.20 12.66 -13.25
N THR A 94 20.31 11.37 -13.58
CA THR A 94 20.87 10.88 -14.85
C THR A 94 20.20 11.47 -16.10
N ASP A 95 18.87 11.62 -16.08
CA ASP A 95 18.14 12.20 -17.22
C ASP A 95 18.34 13.71 -17.26
N LEU A 96 18.32 14.39 -16.11
CA LEU A 96 18.53 15.83 -16.04
C LEU A 96 19.95 16.23 -16.48
N GLU A 97 20.98 15.50 -16.06
CA GLU A 97 22.36 15.72 -16.55
C GLU A 97 22.44 15.50 -18.06
N THR A 98 21.71 14.53 -18.59
CA THR A 98 21.62 14.30 -20.05
C THR A 98 20.88 15.44 -20.79
N TRP A 99 19.98 16.15 -20.12
CA TRP A 99 19.22 17.24 -20.73
C TRP A 99 19.91 18.59 -20.61
N ILE A 100 20.47 18.89 -19.46
CA ILE A 100 20.94 20.23 -19.03
C ILE A 100 22.45 20.26 -18.75
N GLY A 101 23.15 19.12 -18.72
CA GLY A 101 24.61 19.13 -18.56
C GLY A 101 25.32 19.84 -19.72
N ASP A 102 26.64 19.99 -19.61
CA ASP A 102 27.47 20.75 -20.57
C ASP A 102 27.33 20.26 -22.03
N GLN A 103 26.99 18.98 -22.23
CA GLN A 103 26.72 18.34 -23.52
C GLN A 103 25.26 17.91 -23.67
N GLY A 104 24.37 18.50 -22.87
CA GLY A 104 22.98 18.13 -22.77
C GLY A 104 22.18 18.49 -24.01
N VAL A 105 21.13 17.71 -24.29
CA VAL A 105 20.29 17.89 -25.49
C VAL A 105 19.59 19.26 -25.57
N LEU A 106 19.53 20.02 -24.46
CA LEU A 106 18.97 21.37 -24.45
C LEU A 106 20.00 22.48 -24.79
N HIS A 107 21.30 22.16 -24.75
CA HIS A 107 22.40 23.08 -25.10
C HIS A 107 22.87 22.90 -26.55
N VAL A 108 22.88 21.66 -27.05
CA VAL A 108 23.34 21.35 -28.40
C VAL A 108 22.37 21.88 -29.46
N ALA A 109 22.90 22.48 -30.52
CA ALA A 109 22.11 22.86 -31.69
C ALA A 109 21.71 21.60 -32.46
N GLY A 110 20.45 21.16 -32.31
CA GLY A 110 19.91 19.94 -32.92
C GLY A 110 18.47 19.65 -32.45
N SER A 111 17.88 18.54 -32.92
CA SER A 111 16.57 18.10 -32.42
C SER A 111 16.70 17.57 -30.99
N LEU A 112 15.67 17.81 -30.18
CA LEU A 112 15.57 17.27 -28.81
C LEU A 112 15.67 15.73 -28.77
N TYR A 113 15.29 15.07 -29.86
CA TYR A 113 15.11 13.62 -29.92
C TYR A 113 16.20 12.87 -30.68
N ASP A 114 17.16 13.57 -31.30
CA ASP A 114 18.24 12.93 -32.08
C ASP A 114 19.08 11.97 -31.22
N ALA A 115 19.29 12.31 -29.95
CA ALA A 115 20.03 11.47 -29.03
C ALA A 115 19.19 10.32 -28.42
N GLY A 116 17.87 10.26 -28.69
CA GLY A 116 16.94 9.28 -28.11
C GLY A 116 16.76 9.38 -26.58
N ARG A 117 17.37 10.38 -25.94
CA ARG A 117 17.50 10.50 -24.48
C ARG A 117 16.51 11.46 -23.82
N PHE A 118 15.84 12.32 -24.59
CA PHE A 118 14.75 13.16 -24.09
C PHE A 118 13.41 12.48 -24.26
N SER A 119 12.65 12.36 -23.18
CA SER A 119 11.32 11.70 -23.16
C SER A 119 10.17 12.67 -22.87
N GLY A 120 10.46 13.96 -22.69
CA GLY A 120 9.46 14.99 -22.42
C GLY A 120 8.72 15.46 -23.67
N THR A 121 7.71 16.31 -23.50
CA THR A 121 7.05 16.98 -24.64
C THR A 121 7.94 18.10 -25.20
N PRO A 122 7.73 18.53 -26.46
CA PRO A 122 8.41 19.71 -27.00
C PRO A 122 8.15 20.97 -26.16
N PHE A 123 6.94 21.11 -25.60
CA PHE A 123 6.62 22.19 -24.67
C PHE A 123 7.43 22.09 -23.36
N ALA A 124 7.62 20.89 -22.82
CA ALA A 124 8.49 20.68 -21.66
C ALA A 124 9.94 21.06 -21.97
N GLY A 125 10.45 20.69 -23.15
CA GLY A 125 11.78 21.11 -23.61
C GLY A 125 11.93 22.63 -23.67
N LEU A 126 10.92 23.34 -24.20
CA LEU A 126 10.91 24.81 -24.21
C LEU A 126 10.90 25.45 -22.83
N VAL A 127 10.14 24.88 -21.89
CA VAL A 127 10.08 25.39 -20.50
C VAL A 127 11.38 25.11 -19.76
N LEU A 128 12.06 24.00 -20.06
CA LEU A 128 13.32 23.62 -19.41
C LEU A 128 14.55 24.32 -20.00
N LYS A 129 14.51 24.76 -21.26
CA LYS A 129 15.66 25.38 -21.93
C LYS A 129 16.23 26.63 -21.20
N PRO A 130 15.43 27.56 -20.65
CA PRO A 130 15.96 28.68 -19.86
C PRO A 130 16.59 28.23 -18.53
N LEU A 131 16.04 27.18 -17.90
CA LEU A 131 16.57 26.61 -16.66
C LEU A 131 17.94 25.98 -16.89
N ALA A 132 18.20 25.50 -18.10
CA ALA A 132 19.45 24.86 -18.45
C ALA A 132 20.67 25.79 -18.30
N ARG A 133 20.56 27.01 -18.86
CA ARG A 133 21.61 28.05 -18.78
C ARG A 133 21.88 28.60 -17.38
N SER A 134 20.89 28.52 -16.48
CA SER A 134 21.01 29.07 -15.12
C SER A 134 21.61 28.09 -14.12
N ALA A 135 21.73 26.82 -14.49
CA ALA A 135 21.95 25.74 -13.53
C ALA A 135 23.37 25.14 -13.59
N GLU A 136 24.22 25.57 -14.51
CA GLU A 136 25.56 25.01 -14.78
C GLU A 136 26.49 24.94 -13.53
N GLU A 137 26.32 25.80 -12.51
CA GLU A 137 27.19 25.79 -11.31
C GLU A 137 26.56 25.18 -10.03
N SER A 138 25.26 24.85 -10.01
CA SER A 138 24.56 24.35 -8.81
C SER A 138 23.39 23.37 -9.09
N LEU A 139 23.36 22.81 -10.30
CA LEU A 139 22.24 22.03 -10.87
C LEU A 139 21.66 21.02 -9.89
N GLY A 140 22.51 20.14 -9.34
CA GLY A 140 22.05 19.03 -8.51
C GLY A 140 21.40 19.47 -7.20
N VAL A 141 21.98 20.48 -6.54
CA VAL A 141 21.53 20.96 -5.23
C VAL A 141 20.22 21.74 -5.38
N ALA A 142 20.18 22.72 -6.30
CA ALA A 142 18.99 23.53 -6.54
C ALA A 142 17.80 22.66 -7.01
N TRP A 143 18.05 21.71 -7.93
CA TRP A 143 17.00 20.79 -8.40
C TRP A 143 16.47 19.89 -7.28
N THR A 144 17.35 19.39 -6.42
CA THR A 144 16.96 18.54 -5.29
C THR A 144 16.12 19.31 -4.27
N PHE A 145 16.52 20.52 -3.88
CA PHE A 145 15.72 21.37 -3.00
C PHE A 145 14.39 21.77 -3.63
N GLY A 146 14.38 22.10 -4.92
CA GLY A 146 13.15 22.37 -5.68
C GLY A 146 12.20 21.17 -5.69
N THR A 147 12.72 19.98 -5.95
CA THR A 147 11.96 18.72 -5.95
C THR A 147 11.41 18.41 -4.55
N LEU A 148 12.23 18.57 -3.50
CA LEU A 148 11.78 18.42 -2.10
C LEU A 148 10.65 19.39 -1.76
N LEU A 149 10.76 20.65 -2.18
CA LEU A 149 9.72 21.65 -2.00
C LEU A 149 8.43 21.27 -2.74
N LEU A 150 8.54 20.82 -4.00
CA LEU A 150 7.39 20.36 -4.79
C LEU A 150 6.68 19.19 -4.11
N VAL A 151 7.41 18.22 -3.57
CA VAL A 151 6.81 17.10 -2.81
C VAL A 151 6.15 17.59 -1.52
N ALA A 152 6.78 18.51 -0.79
CA ALA A 152 6.19 19.08 0.42
C ALA A 152 4.87 19.81 0.12
N VAL A 153 4.86 20.66 -0.91
CA VAL A 153 3.66 21.38 -1.36
C VAL A 153 2.59 20.39 -1.82
N LEU A 154 2.95 19.39 -2.62
CA LEU A 154 2.04 18.34 -3.07
C LEU A 154 1.41 17.59 -1.89
N GLY A 155 2.20 17.12 -0.92
CA GLY A 155 1.71 16.43 0.27
C GLY A 155 0.75 17.30 1.09
N VAL A 156 1.05 18.59 1.23
CA VAL A 156 0.19 19.56 1.90
C VAL A 156 -1.12 19.81 1.13
N VAL A 157 -1.09 19.85 -0.20
CA VAL A 157 -2.29 19.98 -1.04
C VAL A 157 -3.17 18.74 -0.91
N VAL A 158 -2.59 17.54 -1.02
CA VAL A 158 -3.28 16.25 -0.86
C VAL A 158 -3.92 16.14 0.53
N ALA A 159 -3.19 16.48 1.59
CA ALA A 159 -3.70 16.45 2.96
C ALA A 159 -4.91 17.37 3.18
N ARG A 160 -4.93 18.54 2.52
CA ARG A 160 -6.07 19.45 2.57
C ARG A 160 -7.21 19.07 1.62
N ALA A 161 -6.96 18.20 0.65
CA ALA A 161 -7.94 17.70 -0.31
C ALA A 161 -8.68 16.43 0.16
N LEU A 162 -8.37 15.91 1.36
CA LEU A 162 -9.02 14.73 1.91
C LEU A 162 -10.56 14.90 1.99
N PRO A 163 -11.34 13.85 1.66
CA PRO A 163 -12.79 13.93 1.70
C PRO A 163 -13.29 14.10 3.14
N GLY A 164 -14.02 15.18 3.41
CA GLY A 164 -14.60 15.46 4.72
C GLY A 164 -15.74 14.50 5.12
N PRO A 165 -16.12 14.45 6.40
CA PRO A 165 -15.48 15.11 7.55
C PRO A 165 -14.20 14.38 7.96
N VAL A 166 -13.12 15.15 8.16
CA VAL A 166 -11.84 14.66 8.69
C VAL A 166 -11.75 14.97 10.18
N SER A 167 -11.33 14.00 10.99
CA SER A 167 -11.10 14.26 12.42
C SER A 167 -9.96 15.27 12.61
N ARG A 168 -9.96 16.03 13.71
CA ARG A 168 -8.85 16.95 14.06
C ARG A 168 -7.49 16.24 14.05
N ARG A 169 -7.45 14.99 14.54
CA ARG A 169 -6.24 14.15 14.50
C ARG A 169 -5.80 13.89 13.06
N THR A 170 -6.71 13.45 12.21
CA THR A 170 -6.42 13.20 10.78
C THR A 170 -5.91 14.47 10.09
N ALA A 171 -6.56 15.62 10.31
CA ALA A 171 -6.14 16.88 9.70
C ALA A 171 -4.73 17.31 10.11
N LEU A 172 -4.34 17.10 11.38
CA LEU A 172 -3.01 17.45 11.89
C LEU A 172 -1.90 16.51 11.41
N LEU A 173 -2.22 15.23 11.21
CA LEU A 173 -1.24 14.19 10.84
C LEU A 173 -1.18 13.94 9.33
N ALA A 174 -2.20 14.35 8.55
CA ALA A 174 -2.30 14.04 7.13
C ALA A 174 -1.14 14.61 6.29
N ALA A 175 -0.70 15.83 6.57
CA ALA A 175 0.39 16.46 5.82
C ALA A 175 1.73 15.72 5.98
N PRO A 176 2.27 15.51 7.20
CA PRO A 176 3.53 14.78 7.33
C PRO A 176 3.41 13.33 6.84
N VAL A 177 2.27 12.66 7.04
CA VAL A 177 2.04 11.30 6.48
C VAL A 177 2.10 11.32 4.95
N ALA A 178 1.40 12.24 4.29
CA ALA A 178 1.38 12.34 2.84
C ALA A 178 2.79 12.62 2.29
N ILE A 179 3.54 13.53 2.92
CA ILE A 179 4.93 13.85 2.54
C ILE A 179 5.83 12.63 2.69
N SER A 180 5.76 11.92 3.83
CA SER A 180 6.55 10.70 4.04
C SER A 180 6.22 9.60 3.03
N LEU A 181 4.93 9.38 2.74
CA LEU A 181 4.50 8.40 1.74
C LEU A 181 4.97 8.78 0.33
N LEU A 182 4.90 10.06 -0.03
CA LEU A 182 5.45 10.55 -1.30
C LEU A 182 6.95 10.31 -1.36
N MET A 183 7.73 10.71 -0.35
CA MET A 183 9.19 10.50 -0.28
C MET A 183 9.62 9.03 -0.39
N LEU A 184 8.82 8.10 0.16
CA LEU A 184 9.10 6.67 0.09
C LEU A 184 8.68 6.03 -1.23
N SER A 185 7.78 6.68 -1.98
CA SER A 185 7.22 6.12 -3.20
C SER A 185 8.22 6.05 -4.34
N LEU A 186 8.17 4.96 -5.11
CA LEU A 186 8.96 4.69 -6.30
C LEU A 186 8.93 5.86 -7.29
N PRO A 187 7.77 6.49 -7.60
CA PRO A 187 7.78 7.60 -8.55
C PRO A 187 8.64 8.79 -8.09
N VAL A 188 8.60 9.14 -6.80
CA VAL A 188 9.41 10.23 -6.24
C VAL A 188 10.87 9.84 -6.11
N ARG A 189 11.18 8.61 -5.69
CA ARG A 189 12.57 8.11 -5.66
C ARG A 189 13.19 8.14 -7.06
N ASN A 190 12.44 7.69 -8.08
CA ASN A 190 12.88 7.76 -9.47
C ASN A 190 13.02 9.22 -9.90
N THR A 191 12.17 10.13 -9.42
CA THR A 191 12.31 11.56 -9.71
C THR A 191 13.61 12.14 -9.16
N PHE A 192 14.04 11.75 -7.95
CA PHE A 192 15.33 12.16 -7.38
C PHE A 192 16.53 11.49 -8.05
N HIS A 193 16.37 10.26 -8.54
CA HIS A 193 17.43 9.56 -9.26
C HIS A 193 17.62 10.08 -10.69
N LEU A 194 16.52 10.36 -11.38
CA LEU A 194 16.52 10.73 -12.80
C LEU A 194 16.54 12.26 -12.99
N GLY A 195 16.05 13.03 -12.03
CA GLY A 195 15.85 14.48 -12.15
C GLY A 195 14.63 14.86 -13.00
N GLN A 196 13.56 14.06 -12.91
CA GLN A 196 12.34 14.23 -13.71
C GLN A 196 11.43 15.37 -13.20
N THR A 197 10.53 15.86 -14.07
CA THR A 197 9.59 16.96 -13.74
C THR A 197 8.16 16.49 -13.45
N SER A 198 7.94 15.17 -13.35
CA SER A 198 6.61 14.54 -13.31
C SER A 198 5.75 14.90 -12.09
N ILE A 199 6.33 15.47 -11.04
CA ILE A 199 5.57 15.99 -9.88
C ILE A 199 4.76 17.23 -10.30
N ILE A 200 5.27 18.04 -11.23
CA ILE A 200 4.70 19.33 -11.62
C ILE A 200 3.30 19.17 -12.25
N PRO A 201 3.08 18.29 -13.26
CA PRO A 201 1.73 18.07 -13.81
C PRO A 201 0.72 17.65 -12.75
N VAL A 202 1.09 16.74 -11.85
CA VAL A 202 0.21 16.27 -10.77
C VAL A 202 -0.17 17.40 -9.82
N LEU A 203 0.82 18.20 -9.42
CA LEU A 203 0.62 19.34 -8.54
C LEU A 203 -0.28 20.39 -9.19
N LEU A 204 -0.06 20.75 -10.46
CA LEU A 204 -0.87 21.71 -11.20
C LEU A 204 -2.34 21.27 -11.29
N VAL A 205 -2.60 19.99 -11.54
CA VAL A 205 -3.96 19.44 -11.55
C VAL A 205 -4.61 19.55 -10.19
N LEU A 206 -3.90 19.19 -9.11
CA LEU A 206 -4.45 19.27 -7.76
C LEU A 206 -4.69 20.72 -7.34
N LEU A 207 -3.80 21.65 -7.69
CA LEU A 207 -4.02 23.09 -7.47
C LEU A 207 -5.24 23.58 -8.27
N GLY A 208 -5.39 23.17 -9.53
CA GLY A 208 -6.56 23.47 -10.36
C GLY A 208 -7.86 22.95 -9.75
N CYS A 209 -7.86 21.70 -9.29
CA CYS A 209 -9.04 21.07 -8.72
C CYS A 209 -9.44 21.61 -7.35
N PHE A 210 -8.47 21.97 -6.49
CA PHE A 210 -8.73 22.25 -5.07
C PHE A 210 -8.42 23.68 -4.59
N ARG A 211 -7.58 24.44 -5.30
CA ARG A 211 -7.10 25.75 -4.83
C ARG A 211 -7.37 26.91 -5.77
N ALA A 212 -7.49 26.65 -7.07
CA ALA A 212 -7.72 27.68 -8.07
C ALA A 212 -9.03 28.43 -7.81
N ARG A 213 -8.97 29.77 -7.91
CA ARG A 213 -10.13 30.64 -7.75
C ARG A 213 -10.87 30.74 -9.09
N GLY A 214 -11.96 29.99 -9.21
CA GLY A 214 -12.82 29.99 -10.40
C GLY A 214 -12.44 28.94 -11.45
N GLU A 215 -13.32 28.76 -12.43
CA GLU A 215 -13.17 27.69 -13.43
C GLU A 215 -12.06 27.95 -14.44
N ARG A 216 -11.85 29.21 -14.86
CA ARG A 216 -10.84 29.55 -15.89
C ARG A 216 -9.42 29.30 -15.39
N SER A 217 -9.10 29.80 -14.18
CA SER A 217 -7.77 29.59 -13.58
C SER A 217 -7.50 28.11 -13.32
N SER A 218 -8.51 27.35 -12.91
CA SER A 218 -8.42 25.89 -12.80
C SER A 218 -8.08 25.25 -14.13
N GLY A 219 -8.75 25.64 -15.21
CA GLY A 219 -8.51 25.03 -16.50
C GLY A 219 -7.16 25.40 -17.09
N VAL A 220 -6.67 26.64 -16.88
CA VAL A 220 -5.30 27.04 -17.27
C VAL A 220 -4.26 26.16 -16.61
N LEU A 221 -4.33 25.95 -15.29
CA LEU A 221 -3.37 25.08 -14.58
C LEU A 221 -3.38 23.64 -15.12
N ILE A 222 -4.57 23.07 -15.34
CA ILE A 222 -4.72 21.71 -15.86
C ILE A 222 -4.29 21.63 -17.33
N GLY A 223 -4.50 22.69 -18.12
CA GLY A 223 -4.07 22.77 -19.52
C GLY A 223 -2.56 22.86 -19.68
N ILE A 224 -1.88 23.64 -18.80
CA ILE A 224 -0.41 23.65 -18.73
C ILE A 224 0.10 22.26 -18.30
N ALA A 225 -0.55 21.63 -17.30
CA ALA A 225 -0.22 20.27 -16.90
C ALA A 225 -0.36 19.27 -18.06
N ALA A 226 -1.40 19.40 -18.88
CA ALA A 226 -1.60 18.60 -20.08
C ALA A 226 -0.54 18.89 -21.15
N ALA A 227 -0.04 20.13 -21.28
CA ALA A 227 1.03 20.44 -22.22
C ALA A 227 2.38 19.83 -21.81
N LEU A 228 2.63 19.69 -20.51
CA LEU A 228 3.78 18.97 -19.95
C LEU A 228 3.60 17.45 -20.04
N GLN A 229 2.37 16.96 -19.83
CA GLN A 229 2.02 15.54 -19.85
C GLN A 229 0.64 15.35 -20.52
N PRO A 230 0.59 15.03 -21.83
CA PRO A 230 -0.65 15.03 -22.64
C PRO A 230 -1.79 14.19 -22.08
N THR A 231 -1.48 13.11 -21.39
CA THR A 231 -2.47 12.19 -20.81
C THR A 231 -3.33 12.85 -19.73
N VAL A 232 -2.85 13.95 -19.13
CA VAL A 232 -3.61 14.79 -18.20
C VAL A 232 -4.77 15.55 -18.89
N LEU A 233 -4.82 15.61 -20.21
CA LEU A 233 -5.97 16.16 -20.93
C LEU A 233 -7.28 15.40 -20.62
N LEU A 234 -7.18 14.15 -20.14
CA LEU A 234 -8.31 13.34 -19.65
C LEU A 234 -9.06 13.97 -18.47
N PHE A 235 -8.50 14.99 -17.80
CA PHE A 235 -9.23 15.76 -16.80
C PHE A 235 -10.29 16.70 -17.41
N ALA A 236 -10.17 17.09 -18.68
CA ALA A 236 -11.19 17.91 -19.36
C ALA A 236 -12.57 17.20 -19.42
N PRO A 237 -12.71 15.94 -19.85
CA PRO A 237 -14.00 15.24 -19.80
C PRO A 237 -14.50 15.02 -18.37
N LEU A 238 -13.62 14.79 -17.38
CA LEU A 238 -14.03 14.74 -15.96
C LEU A 238 -14.68 16.07 -15.54
N LEU A 239 -14.03 17.20 -15.82
CA LEU A 239 -14.54 18.54 -15.51
C LEU A 239 -15.86 18.81 -16.23
N TRP A 240 -15.96 18.44 -17.51
CA TRP A 240 -17.18 18.60 -18.30
C TRP A 240 -18.36 17.83 -17.70
N LEU A 241 -18.17 16.54 -17.40
CA LEU A 241 -19.20 15.64 -16.88
C LEU A 241 -19.58 15.93 -15.41
N THR A 242 -18.73 16.67 -14.69
CA THR A 242 -19.00 17.16 -13.32
C THR A 242 -19.59 18.58 -13.29
N GLY A 243 -19.87 19.18 -14.45
CA GLY A 243 -20.54 20.48 -14.57
C GLY A 243 -19.61 21.69 -14.71
N ARG A 244 -18.29 21.51 -14.59
CA ARG A 244 -17.27 22.57 -14.70
C ARG A 244 -16.86 22.80 -16.16
N ARG A 245 -17.84 23.16 -17.00
CA ARG A 245 -17.65 23.25 -18.46
C ARG A 245 -16.66 24.33 -18.87
N ARG A 246 -16.63 25.49 -18.18
CA ARG A 246 -15.66 26.54 -18.53
C ARG A 246 -14.25 26.08 -18.21
N ALA A 247 -14.08 25.36 -17.10
CA ALA A 247 -12.79 24.78 -16.74
C ALA A 247 -12.31 23.80 -17.81
N ALA A 248 -13.17 22.89 -18.26
CA ALA A 248 -12.87 21.93 -19.33
C ALA A 248 -12.46 22.62 -20.65
N LEU A 249 -13.22 23.64 -21.07
CA LEU A 249 -12.90 24.42 -22.27
C LEU A 249 -11.56 25.16 -22.13
N THR A 250 -11.31 25.79 -20.97
CA THR A 250 -10.02 26.45 -20.73
C THR A 250 -8.86 25.47 -20.63
N THR A 251 -9.07 24.25 -20.12
CA THR A 251 -8.06 23.18 -20.16
C THR A 251 -7.69 22.84 -21.60
N GLY A 252 -8.68 22.58 -22.45
CA GLY A 252 -8.44 22.30 -23.87
C GLY A 252 -7.79 23.46 -24.60
N GLY A 253 -8.30 24.69 -24.38
CA GLY A 253 -7.75 25.90 -25.00
C GLY A 253 -6.31 26.20 -24.59
N THR A 254 -5.98 26.08 -23.30
CA THR A 254 -4.60 26.28 -22.83
C THR A 254 -3.66 25.18 -23.33
N PHE A 255 -4.09 23.92 -23.33
CA PHE A 255 -3.31 22.83 -23.93
C PHE A 255 -3.01 23.09 -25.42
N ALA A 256 -4.02 23.51 -26.19
CA ALA A 256 -3.87 23.85 -27.59
C ALA A 256 -2.92 25.03 -27.79
N ALA A 257 -3.04 26.09 -26.98
CA ALA A 257 -2.15 27.25 -27.04
C ALA A 257 -0.69 26.91 -26.71
N CYS A 258 -0.44 26.13 -25.66
CA CYS A 258 0.91 25.67 -25.31
C CYS A 258 1.49 24.75 -26.38
N SER A 259 0.68 23.86 -26.95
CA SER A 259 1.10 22.97 -28.05
C SER A 259 1.41 23.77 -29.32
N ALA A 260 0.58 24.75 -29.67
CA ALA A 260 0.82 25.63 -30.82
C ALA A 260 2.09 26.47 -30.64
N LEU A 261 2.34 26.98 -29.43
CA LEU A 261 3.60 27.65 -29.10
C LEU A 261 4.80 26.71 -29.28
N ALA A 262 4.67 25.45 -28.90
CA ALA A 262 5.71 24.46 -29.08
C ALA A 262 5.98 24.13 -30.55
N TRP A 263 4.93 24.00 -31.37
CA TRP A 263 5.04 23.84 -32.81
C TRP A 263 5.68 25.06 -33.50
N ALA A 264 5.37 26.27 -33.04
CA ALA A 264 5.94 27.49 -33.59
C ALA A 264 7.44 27.63 -33.27
N ALA A 265 7.86 27.23 -32.07
CA ALA A 265 9.25 27.35 -31.64
C ALA A 265 10.13 26.14 -32.02
N LEU A 266 9.56 24.93 -32.05
CA LEU A 266 10.25 23.65 -32.33
C LEU A 266 9.40 22.78 -33.29
N PRO A 267 9.27 23.16 -34.58
CA PRO A 267 8.38 22.47 -35.53
C PRO A 267 8.81 21.03 -35.81
N GLN A 268 10.10 20.78 -36.00
CA GLN A 268 10.65 19.45 -36.29
C GLN A 268 10.48 18.50 -35.08
N ASP A 269 10.83 18.96 -33.87
CA ASP A 269 10.62 18.19 -32.64
C ASP A 269 9.15 17.90 -32.38
N SER A 270 8.28 18.87 -32.67
CA SER A 270 6.84 18.70 -32.51
C SER A 270 6.28 17.65 -33.47
N TRP A 271 6.73 17.65 -34.72
CA TRP A 271 6.42 16.60 -35.68
C TRP A 271 6.95 15.23 -35.21
N ALA A 272 8.21 15.17 -34.76
CA ALA A 272 8.83 13.94 -34.25
C ALA A 272 8.07 13.35 -33.05
N TYR A 273 7.65 14.18 -32.10
CA TYR A 273 6.94 13.73 -30.90
C TYR A 273 5.51 13.23 -31.21
N TRP A 274 4.73 14.03 -31.95
CA TRP A 274 3.31 13.75 -32.17
C TRP A 274 3.05 12.72 -33.27
N VAL A 275 3.87 12.71 -34.32
CA VAL A 275 3.66 11.87 -35.50
C VAL A 275 4.57 10.66 -35.49
N HIS A 276 5.89 10.84 -35.40
CA HIS A 276 6.83 9.71 -35.46
C HIS A 276 6.81 8.83 -34.22
N HIS A 277 6.79 9.45 -33.04
CA HIS A 277 6.78 8.75 -31.76
C HIS A 277 5.38 8.66 -31.14
N VAL A 278 4.30 8.93 -31.88
CA VAL A 278 2.89 8.84 -31.44
C VAL A 278 2.70 9.19 -29.94
N ALA A 279 2.99 10.45 -29.60
CA ALA A 279 2.97 10.98 -28.23
C ALA A 279 4.05 10.43 -27.28
N GLY A 280 5.27 10.23 -27.79
CA GLY A 280 6.45 9.85 -27.00
C GLY A 280 6.65 8.34 -26.79
N ALA A 281 5.92 7.49 -27.49
CA ALA A 281 6.20 6.07 -27.59
C ALA A 281 7.58 5.82 -28.20
N GLY A 282 8.45 5.12 -27.47
CA GLY A 282 9.82 4.79 -27.90
C GLY A 282 10.89 5.81 -27.52
N LEU A 283 10.53 6.97 -26.95
CA LEU A 283 11.48 7.98 -26.48
C LEU A 283 12.00 7.66 -25.08
N GLY A 284 13.31 7.83 -24.86
CA GLY A 284 13.98 7.61 -23.57
C GLY A 284 14.33 6.13 -23.30
N ALA A 285 13.36 5.23 -23.36
CA ALA A 285 13.59 3.80 -23.18
C ALA A 285 12.68 2.96 -24.09
N ARG A 286 13.00 1.67 -24.23
CA ARG A 286 12.17 0.75 -25.02
C ARG A 286 10.73 0.68 -24.47
N PRO A 287 9.70 0.66 -25.34
CA PRO A 287 8.30 0.63 -24.91
C PRO A 287 7.90 -0.61 -24.08
N ASP A 288 8.58 -1.75 -24.25
CA ASP A 288 8.38 -2.99 -23.50
C ASP A 288 9.11 -3.00 -22.14
N SER A 289 9.99 -2.03 -21.86
CA SER A 289 10.76 -1.98 -20.62
C SER A 289 9.89 -1.95 -19.35
N LEU A 290 10.40 -2.51 -18.26
CA LEU A 290 9.72 -2.51 -16.94
C LEU A 290 9.48 -1.09 -16.38
N ALA A 291 10.16 -0.08 -16.92
CA ALA A 291 9.90 1.31 -16.62
C ALA A 291 8.55 1.79 -17.17
N ASN A 292 8.06 1.22 -18.28
CA ASN A 292 6.77 1.53 -18.87
C ASN A 292 5.65 0.68 -18.25
N GLN A 293 4.77 1.31 -17.48
CA GLN A 293 3.66 0.71 -16.75
C GLN A 293 2.28 1.07 -17.34
N SER A 294 2.21 1.17 -18.67
CA SER A 294 0.97 1.34 -19.44
C SER A 294 0.41 0.01 -19.93
N LEU A 295 -0.87 0.00 -20.38
CA LEU A 295 -1.47 -1.14 -21.08
C LEU A 295 -0.67 -1.55 -22.32
N HIS A 296 -0.20 -0.57 -23.09
CA HIS A 296 0.61 -0.80 -24.28
C HIS A 296 1.92 -1.54 -23.92
N GLY A 297 2.69 -1.03 -22.95
CA GLY A 297 3.90 -1.71 -22.48
C GLY A 297 3.65 -3.12 -21.94
N ALA A 298 2.50 -3.36 -21.30
CA ALA A 298 2.13 -4.69 -20.81
C ALA A 298 1.82 -5.67 -21.95
N LEU A 299 1.18 -5.23 -23.03
CA LEU A 299 0.92 -6.04 -24.22
C LEU A 299 2.22 -6.39 -24.93
N LEU A 300 3.12 -5.43 -25.11
CA LEU A 300 4.45 -5.68 -25.70
C LEU A 300 5.26 -6.71 -24.89
N ARG A 301 5.28 -6.59 -23.56
CA ARG A 301 5.92 -7.59 -22.67
C ARG A 301 5.31 -8.99 -22.75
N SER A 302 4.07 -9.11 -23.24
CA SER A 302 3.43 -10.41 -23.48
C SER A 302 3.79 -11.02 -24.84
N GLY A 303 4.64 -10.34 -25.64
CA GLY A 303 5.07 -10.76 -26.96
C GLY A 303 4.10 -10.39 -28.09
N LEU A 304 3.14 -9.50 -27.85
CA LEU A 304 2.25 -9.00 -28.88
C LEU A 304 2.90 -7.82 -29.58
N GLU A 305 2.98 -7.85 -30.91
CA GLU A 305 3.52 -6.76 -31.74
C GLU A 305 2.68 -6.60 -33.02
N GLY A 306 2.66 -5.40 -33.59
CA GLY A 306 2.02 -5.11 -34.87
C GLY A 306 0.53 -4.72 -34.79
N PRO A 307 -0.26 -4.88 -35.87
CA PRO A 307 -1.62 -4.35 -35.93
C PRO A 307 -2.57 -4.88 -34.85
N LEU A 308 -2.39 -6.14 -34.44
CA LEU A 308 -3.20 -6.76 -33.39
C LEU A 308 -2.94 -6.11 -32.01
N GLU A 309 -1.68 -5.82 -31.71
CA GLU A 309 -1.27 -5.15 -30.47
C GLU A 309 -1.90 -3.77 -30.39
N ILE A 310 -1.82 -2.97 -31.47
CA ILE A 310 -2.42 -1.63 -31.54
C ILE A 310 -3.94 -1.71 -31.39
N ALA A 311 -4.60 -2.61 -32.12
CA ALA A 311 -6.06 -2.77 -32.07
C ALA A 311 -6.54 -3.17 -30.66
N LEU A 312 -5.84 -4.11 -30.03
CA LEU A 312 -6.15 -4.56 -28.67
C LEU A 312 -5.87 -3.45 -27.64
N PHE A 313 -4.75 -2.73 -27.79
CA PHE A 313 -4.43 -1.57 -26.95
C PHE A 313 -5.54 -0.52 -27.03
N LEU A 314 -5.94 -0.10 -28.24
CA LEU A 314 -6.99 0.91 -28.42
C LEU A 314 -8.33 0.46 -27.83
N LEU A 315 -8.70 -0.82 -28.00
CA LEU A 315 -9.93 -1.38 -27.44
C LEU A 315 -9.89 -1.40 -25.90
N LEU A 316 -8.80 -1.89 -25.31
CA LEU A 316 -8.63 -1.92 -23.85
C LEU A 316 -8.53 -0.51 -23.27
N ALA A 317 -7.81 0.39 -23.93
CA ALA A 317 -7.68 1.78 -23.54
C ALA A 317 -9.03 2.49 -23.56
N ALA A 318 -9.84 2.30 -24.60
CA ALA A 318 -11.19 2.84 -24.68
C ALA A 318 -12.10 2.28 -23.56
N ALA A 319 -12.05 0.97 -23.32
CA ALA A 319 -12.82 0.34 -22.24
C ALA A 319 -12.43 0.90 -20.86
N VAL A 320 -11.14 0.99 -20.56
CA VAL A 320 -10.61 1.53 -19.31
C VAL A 320 -10.93 3.03 -19.17
N ALA A 321 -10.82 3.80 -20.25
CA ALA A 321 -11.19 5.21 -20.27
C ALA A 321 -12.67 5.42 -19.92
N VAL A 322 -13.57 4.69 -20.58
CA VAL A 322 -15.01 4.80 -20.35
C VAL A 322 -15.40 4.34 -18.94
N LEU A 323 -14.94 3.16 -18.52
CA LEU A 323 -15.29 2.60 -17.20
C LEU A 323 -14.70 3.45 -16.07
N GLY A 324 -13.42 3.80 -16.19
CA GLY A 324 -12.69 4.58 -15.20
C GLY A 324 -13.23 6.01 -15.07
N LEU A 325 -13.52 6.70 -16.17
CA LEU A 325 -14.12 8.03 -16.12
C LEU A 325 -15.55 8.01 -15.58
N ARG A 326 -16.39 7.03 -15.97
CA ARG A 326 -17.73 6.88 -15.37
C ARG A 326 -17.66 6.72 -13.86
N ARG A 327 -16.72 5.91 -13.38
CA ARG A 327 -16.47 5.72 -11.94
C ARG A 327 -15.94 6.99 -11.29
N ALA A 328 -14.97 7.68 -11.89
CA ALA A 328 -14.44 8.94 -11.38
C ALA A 328 -15.52 10.02 -11.26
N VAL A 329 -16.36 10.20 -12.29
CA VAL A 329 -17.51 11.12 -12.27
C VAL A 329 -18.49 10.77 -11.17
N ARG A 330 -18.79 9.47 -10.97
CA ARG A 330 -19.65 9.01 -9.88
C ARG A 330 -19.10 9.41 -8.51
N TYR A 331 -17.81 9.19 -8.26
CA TYR A 331 -17.18 9.55 -6.98
C TYR A 331 -17.00 11.06 -6.81
N ALA A 332 -16.82 11.82 -7.89
CA ALA A 332 -16.82 13.28 -7.84
C ALA A 332 -18.21 13.81 -7.40
N ARG A 333 -19.29 13.30 -8.00
CA ARG A 333 -20.68 13.65 -7.62
C ARG A 333 -21.04 13.20 -6.21
N ASP A 334 -20.47 12.10 -5.74
CA ASP A 334 -20.59 11.62 -4.37
C ASP A 334 -19.82 12.49 -3.35
N GLY A 335 -19.08 13.53 -3.79
CA GLY A 335 -18.31 14.43 -2.92
C GLY A 335 -16.94 13.89 -2.52
N GLN A 336 -16.38 12.96 -3.30
CA GLN A 336 -15.03 12.39 -3.14
C GLN A 336 -14.12 12.85 -4.28
N LEU A 337 -13.96 14.17 -4.46
CA LEU A 337 -13.21 14.74 -5.58
C LEU A 337 -11.75 14.26 -5.66
N LEU A 338 -11.05 14.09 -4.53
CA LEU A 338 -9.66 13.60 -4.54
C LEU A 338 -9.56 12.16 -5.02
N LEU A 339 -10.52 11.30 -4.66
CA LEU A 339 -10.62 9.96 -5.20
C LEU A 339 -10.88 10.02 -6.71
N ALA A 340 -11.83 10.84 -7.16
CA ALA A 340 -12.12 11.00 -8.58
C ALA A 340 -10.88 11.44 -9.38
N VAL A 341 -10.11 12.41 -8.86
CA VAL A 341 -8.86 12.86 -9.47
C VAL A 341 -7.82 11.75 -9.52
N ALA A 342 -7.66 10.97 -8.44
CA ALA A 342 -6.76 9.83 -8.42
C ALA A 342 -7.17 8.77 -9.46
N LEU A 343 -8.47 8.45 -9.56
CA LEU A 343 -8.97 7.49 -10.55
C LEU A 343 -8.74 7.97 -11.98
N THR A 344 -9.01 9.24 -12.29
CA THR A 344 -8.73 9.80 -13.61
C THR A 344 -7.24 9.76 -13.94
N GLY A 345 -6.37 10.03 -12.96
CA GLY A 345 -4.93 9.87 -13.14
C GLY A 345 -4.49 8.42 -13.39
N CYS A 346 -5.07 7.44 -12.66
CA CYS A 346 -4.82 6.02 -12.92
C CYS A 346 -5.25 5.61 -14.33
N VAL A 347 -6.37 6.13 -14.82
CA VAL A 347 -6.81 5.92 -16.20
C VAL A 347 -5.82 6.55 -17.17
N ALA A 348 -5.42 7.82 -16.95
CA ALA A 348 -4.50 8.54 -17.83
C ALA A 348 -3.17 7.80 -18.04
N VAL A 349 -2.64 7.19 -16.98
CA VAL A 349 -1.44 6.35 -17.05
C VAL A 349 -1.72 5.01 -17.74
N ALA A 350 -2.83 4.34 -17.43
CA ALA A 350 -3.12 3.03 -18.01
C ALA A 350 -3.30 3.11 -19.54
N VAL A 351 -3.96 4.17 -20.03
CA VAL A 351 -4.32 4.34 -21.45
C VAL A 351 -3.28 5.09 -22.28
N SER A 352 -2.18 5.54 -21.67
CA SER A 352 -1.11 6.22 -22.40
C SER A 352 -0.26 5.22 -23.20
N PRO A 353 0.30 5.60 -24.36
CA PRO A 353 1.26 4.75 -25.08
C PRO A 353 2.51 4.41 -24.24
N THR A 354 2.98 5.37 -23.44
CA THR A 354 4.05 5.20 -22.47
C THR A 354 3.69 5.87 -21.15
N ALA A 355 3.83 5.12 -20.06
CA ALA A 355 3.65 5.60 -18.70
C ALA A 355 4.86 5.20 -17.85
N TRP A 356 5.82 6.11 -17.73
CA TRP A 356 7.04 5.83 -16.97
C TRP A 356 6.75 5.73 -15.47
N GLN A 357 7.56 4.95 -14.75
CA GLN A 357 7.40 4.77 -13.30
C GLN A 357 7.34 6.08 -12.51
N HIS A 358 8.09 7.11 -12.93
CA HIS A 358 8.08 8.43 -12.29
C HIS A 358 6.77 9.22 -12.50
N GLN A 359 5.86 8.79 -13.40
CA GLN A 359 4.57 9.43 -13.68
C GLN A 359 3.40 8.81 -12.89
N LEU A 360 3.64 7.76 -12.09
CA LEU A 360 2.61 6.94 -11.44
C LEU A 360 2.08 7.49 -10.10
N LEU A 361 2.39 8.74 -9.75
CA LEU A 361 1.96 9.36 -8.48
C LEU A 361 0.44 9.28 -8.25
N TRP A 362 -0.35 9.26 -9.32
CA TRP A 362 -1.81 9.09 -9.28
C TRP A 362 -2.25 7.84 -8.53
N VAL A 363 -1.51 6.74 -8.66
CA VAL A 363 -1.84 5.48 -8.00
C VAL A 363 -1.70 5.63 -6.48
N LEU A 364 -0.67 6.34 -6.01
CA LEU A 364 -0.52 6.66 -4.58
C LEU A 364 -1.67 7.53 -4.07
N LEU A 365 -2.16 8.49 -4.86
CA LEU A 365 -3.32 9.30 -4.46
C LEU A 365 -4.58 8.46 -4.27
N ALA A 366 -4.70 7.28 -4.91
CA ALA A 366 -5.83 6.39 -4.74
C ALA A 366 -5.92 5.78 -3.32
N VAL A 367 -4.88 5.92 -2.47
CA VAL A 367 -4.90 5.53 -1.03
C VAL A 367 -6.09 6.13 -0.28
N VAL A 368 -6.60 7.29 -0.69
CA VAL A 368 -7.74 7.94 -0.03
C VAL A 368 -9.06 7.17 -0.17
N GLY A 369 -9.12 6.24 -1.13
CA GLY A 369 -10.28 5.40 -1.38
C GLY A 369 -10.54 4.43 -0.22
N ARG A 370 -11.78 4.41 0.30
CA ARG A 370 -12.17 3.51 1.39
C ARG A 370 -12.82 2.25 0.82
N VAL A 371 -12.35 1.07 1.24
CA VAL A 371 -12.84 -0.23 0.76
C VAL A 371 -13.43 -1.05 1.91
N GLY A 372 -14.46 -1.84 1.60
CA GLY A 372 -15.09 -2.79 2.53
C GLY A 372 -16.01 -2.14 3.57
N LYS A 373 -16.87 -2.96 4.18
CA LYS A 373 -17.82 -2.50 5.21
C LYS A 373 -17.20 -2.50 6.60
N ARG A 374 -16.25 -3.41 6.86
CA ARG A 374 -15.59 -3.62 8.16
C ARG A 374 -14.44 -2.66 8.36
N SER A 375 -14.15 -2.36 9.62
CA SER A 375 -13.03 -1.49 10.02
C SER A 375 -11.66 -2.07 9.63
N SER A 376 -11.52 -3.40 9.68
CA SER A 376 -10.32 -4.13 9.22
C SER A 376 -10.05 -3.95 7.74
N ASP A 377 -11.10 -3.98 6.91
CA ASP A 377 -10.99 -3.98 5.44
C ASP A 377 -10.57 -2.60 4.91
N ARG A 378 -10.81 -1.54 5.69
CA ARG A 378 -10.42 -0.16 5.35
C ARG A 378 -8.94 0.02 5.11
N ARG A 379 -8.10 -0.84 5.72
CA ARG A 379 -6.64 -0.77 5.60
C ARG A 379 -6.10 -1.52 4.38
N VAL A 380 -6.86 -2.45 3.83
CA VAL A 380 -6.39 -3.37 2.78
C VAL A 380 -5.94 -2.61 1.55
N TRP A 381 -6.79 -1.71 1.06
CA TRP A 381 -6.46 -0.93 -0.13
C TRP A 381 -5.32 0.07 0.08
N PRO A 382 -5.33 0.94 1.11
CA PRO A 382 -4.19 1.79 1.44
C PRO A 382 -2.87 1.03 1.55
N VAL A 383 -2.85 -0.10 2.26
CA VAL A 383 -1.62 -0.89 2.43
C VAL A 383 -1.17 -1.50 1.11
N ALA A 384 -2.08 -2.08 0.32
CA ALA A 384 -1.74 -2.64 -0.98
C ALA A 384 -1.12 -1.59 -1.91
N VAL A 385 -1.74 -0.40 -2.00
CA VAL A 385 -1.21 0.70 -2.80
C VAL A 385 0.15 1.17 -2.28
N VAL A 386 0.33 1.35 -0.96
CA VAL A 386 1.61 1.76 -0.39
C VAL A 386 2.70 0.71 -0.68
N LEU A 387 2.42 -0.58 -0.51
CA LEU A 387 3.39 -1.64 -0.81
C LEU A 387 3.76 -1.65 -2.29
N VAL A 388 2.78 -1.60 -3.19
CA VAL A 388 3.00 -1.54 -4.65
C VAL A 388 3.77 -0.29 -5.07
N MET A 389 3.52 0.85 -4.41
CA MET A 389 4.21 2.11 -4.69
C MET A 389 5.60 2.18 -4.07
N THR A 390 5.99 1.33 -3.12
CA THR A 390 7.25 1.47 -2.36
C THR A 390 8.23 0.33 -2.60
N LEU A 391 7.73 -0.89 -2.76
CA LEU A 391 8.53 -2.10 -2.92
C LEU A 391 8.63 -2.48 -4.41
N PRO A 392 9.77 -3.03 -4.85
CA PRO A 392 9.87 -3.60 -6.20
C PRO A 392 8.94 -4.81 -6.36
N GLY A 393 8.52 -5.09 -7.59
CA GLY A 393 7.63 -6.23 -7.89
C GLY A 393 8.18 -7.56 -7.38
N THR A 394 9.51 -7.74 -7.44
CA THR A 394 10.24 -8.91 -6.91
C THR A 394 10.12 -9.09 -5.41
N MET A 395 9.71 -8.07 -4.64
CA MET A 395 9.40 -8.21 -3.21
C MET A 395 7.92 -8.50 -2.94
N LEU A 396 7.05 -8.22 -3.92
CA LEU A 396 5.60 -8.35 -3.79
C LEU A 396 5.07 -9.69 -4.30
N LEU A 397 5.72 -10.28 -5.29
CA LEU A 397 5.31 -11.54 -5.91
C LEU A 397 6.51 -12.48 -6.14
N PRO A 398 6.33 -13.80 -6.03
CA PRO A 398 7.39 -14.78 -6.32
C PRO A 398 7.89 -14.73 -7.77
N ASN A 399 9.16 -15.10 -7.98
CA ASN A 399 9.76 -15.22 -9.31
C ASN A 399 9.44 -16.60 -9.92
N VAL A 400 8.18 -16.83 -10.28
CA VAL A 400 7.73 -18.06 -10.94
C VAL A 400 7.01 -17.71 -12.23
N ALA A 401 7.24 -18.47 -13.31
CA ALA A 401 6.77 -18.14 -14.66
C ALA A 401 5.31 -17.66 -14.75
N PRO A 402 4.32 -18.30 -14.08
CA PRO A 402 2.93 -17.87 -14.14
C PRO A 402 2.65 -16.49 -13.50
N LEU A 403 3.51 -16.04 -12.57
CA LEU A 403 3.33 -14.79 -11.82
C LEU A 403 4.19 -13.64 -12.37
N ILE A 404 5.13 -13.90 -13.26
CA ILE A 404 6.00 -12.87 -13.87
C ILE A 404 5.18 -11.74 -14.50
N PRO A 405 4.15 -11.99 -15.34
CA PRO A 405 3.36 -10.91 -15.93
C PRO A 405 2.65 -10.05 -14.88
N LEU A 406 2.14 -10.67 -13.80
CA LEU A 406 1.47 -9.93 -12.72
C LEU A 406 2.47 -9.10 -11.90
N ARG A 407 3.66 -9.65 -11.66
CA ARG A 407 4.75 -9.01 -10.92
C ARG A 407 5.28 -7.78 -11.65
N ASP A 408 5.60 -7.95 -12.92
CA ASP A 408 6.25 -6.93 -13.75
C ASP A 408 5.29 -5.78 -14.08
N ASN A 409 3.98 -6.05 -14.00
CA ASN A 409 2.90 -5.07 -14.18
C ASN A 409 2.20 -4.68 -12.87
N ALA A 410 2.78 -4.92 -11.70
CA ALA A 410 2.09 -4.70 -10.41
C ALA A 410 1.56 -3.27 -10.24
N LEU A 411 2.29 -2.25 -10.74
CA LEU A 411 1.89 -0.85 -10.69
C LEU A 411 0.70 -0.57 -11.61
N LEU A 412 0.74 -1.07 -12.85
CA LEU A 412 -0.38 -1.00 -13.79
C LEU A 412 -1.61 -1.72 -13.24
N VAL A 413 -1.44 -2.90 -12.66
CA VAL A 413 -2.52 -3.69 -12.06
C VAL A 413 -3.17 -2.92 -10.92
N ALA A 414 -2.39 -2.23 -10.07
CA ALA A 414 -2.94 -1.35 -9.04
C ALA A 414 -3.71 -0.14 -9.64
N ALA A 415 -3.20 0.46 -10.72
CA ALA A 415 -3.88 1.53 -11.43
C ALA A 415 -5.23 1.08 -12.02
N LEU A 416 -5.25 -0.05 -12.73
CA LEU A 416 -6.45 -0.67 -13.29
C LEU A 416 -7.44 -1.11 -12.21
N ALA A 417 -6.94 -1.68 -11.11
CA ALA A 417 -7.77 -2.06 -9.97
C ALA A 417 -8.45 -0.83 -9.37
N ALA A 418 -7.72 0.26 -9.15
CA ALA A 418 -8.29 1.51 -8.66
C ALA A 418 -9.36 2.05 -9.63
N ALA A 419 -9.00 2.20 -10.90
CA ALA A 419 -9.83 2.81 -11.92
C ALA A 419 -11.11 2.02 -12.19
N CYS A 420 -11.02 0.69 -12.29
CA CYS A 420 -12.07 -0.15 -12.89
C CYS A 420 -12.71 -1.15 -11.91
N ALA A 421 -11.96 -1.72 -10.95
CA ALA A 421 -12.41 -2.89 -10.20
C ALA A 421 -12.83 -2.59 -8.75
N VAL A 422 -12.00 -1.87 -7.99
CA VAL A 422 -12.12 -1.76 -6.52
C VAL A 422 -13.43 -1.08 -6.11
N PRO A 423 -14.28 -1.71 -5.28
CA PRO A 423 -15.56 -1.13 -4.90
C PRO A 423 -15.38 -0.11 -3.76
N PHE A 424 -14.99 1.12 -4.09
CA PHE A 424 -14.89 2.18 -3.08
C PHE A 424 -16.26 2.53 -2.52
N VAL A 425 -16.32 2.67 -1.20
CA VAL A 425 -17.55 2.97 -0.46
C VAL A 425 -18.00 4.40 -0.77
N SER A 426 -19.26 4.57 -1.15
CA SER A 426 -19.88 5.89 -1.34
C SER A 426 -20.12 6.59 -0.01
N ARG A 427 -20.10 7.93 -0.01
CA ARG A 427 -20.41 8.79 1.14
C ARG A 427 -21.86 8.65 1.60
N THR A 428 -22.76 8.25 0.70
CA THR A 428 -24.16 7.95 1.03
C THR A 428 -24.33 6.64 1.79
N SER A 429 -23.31 5.77 1.80
CA SER A 429 -23.37 4.50 2.52
C SER A 429 -23.39 4.72 4.04
N PRO A 430 -24.23 3.99 4.81
CA PRO A 430 -24.19 4.06 6.28
C PRO A 430 -22.83 3.66 6.85
N TYR A 431 -22.08 2.84 6.11
CA TYR A 431 -20.75 2.40 6.50
C TYR A 431 -19.65 3.44 6.25
N TRP A 432 -19.91 4.58 5.59
CA TRP A 432 -18.87 5.57 5.29
C TRP A 432 -18.23 6.15 6.56
N LEU A 433 -19.06 6.59 7.50
CA LEU A 433 -18.63 7.17 8.78
C LEU A 433 -18.49 6.12 9.88
N ARG A 434 -19.38 5.13 9.89
CA ARG A 434 -19.47 4.09 10.93
C ARG A 434 -19.23 2.71 10.29
N PRO A 435 -17.97 2.34 10.00
CA PRO A 435 -17.67 0.99 9.54
C PRO A 435 -18.08 -0.03 10.61
N LEU A 436 -18.39 -1.25 10.20
CA LEU A 436 -18.65 -2.33 11.15
C LEU A 436 -17.40 -2.51 12.04
N PRO A 437 -17.54 -2.47 13.37
CA PRO A 437 -16.40 -2.62 14.26
C PRO A 437 -15.79 -4.00 14.06
N THR A 438 -14.48 -4.10 14.28
CA THR A 438 -13.81 -5.40 14.35
C THR A 438 -13.99 -5.92 15.76
N ASP A 439 -14.53 -7.13 15.90
CA ASP A 439 -14.67 -7.77 17.19
C ASP A 439 -13.29 -8.15 17.73
N TYR A 440 -12.94 -7.57 18.86
CA TYR A 440 -11.69 -7.84 19.57
C TYR A 440 -11.99 -8.65 20.83
N ALA A 441 -11.20 -9.68 21.06
CA ALA A 441 -11.28 -10.43 22.30
C ALA A 441 -10.76 -9.58 23.47
N LYS A 442 -11.38 -9.74 24.65
CA LYS A 442 -10.79 -9.28 25.90
C LYS A 442 -9.74 -10.33 26.32
N PRO A 443 -8.46 -9.96 26.48
CA PRO A 443 -7.47 -10.90 26.98
C PRO A 443 -7.86 -11.32 28.41
N ALA A 444 -7.71 -12.61 28.72
CA ALA A 444 -7.82 -13.09 30.09
C ALA A 444 -6.77 -12.40 30.97
N ALA A 445 -7.02 -12.32 32.29
CA ALA A 445 -6.06 -11.75 33.23
C ALA A 445 -4.74 -12.52 33.13
N GLY A 446 -3.65 -11.81 32.80
CA GLY A 446 -2.32 -12.40 32.77
C GLY A 446 -1.85 -12.76 34.17
N ARG A 447 -0.88 -13.68 34.25
CA ARG A 447 -0.17 -13.99 35.50
C ARG A 447 0.50 -12.74 36.10
N TRP A 448 0.78 -11.74 35.27
CA TRP A 448 1.41 -10.47 35.63
C TRP A 448 0.41 -9.33 35.43
N ARG A 449 0.22 -8.50 36.47
CA ARG A 449 -0.77 -7.40 36.46
C ARG A 449 -0.54 -6.35 35.35
N ARG A 450 0.69 -6.24 34.83
CA ARG A 450 1.06 -5.29 33.75
C ARG A 450 0.90 -5.86 32.34
N VAL A 451 0.49 -7.12 32.17
CA VAL A 451 0.30 -7.76 30.85
C VAL A 451 -1.17 -7.69 30.45
N PRO A 452 -1.51 -7.23 29.23
CA PRO A 452 -0.61 -6.82 28.13
C PRO A 452 0.06 -5.45 28.33
N LEU A 453 1.36 -5.35 28.02
CA LEU A 453 2.13 -4.10 28.12
C LEU A 453 1.66 -3.04 27.11
N LEU A 454 1.17 -3.46 25.95
CA LEU A 454 0.65 -2.59 24.89
C LEU A 454 -0.84 -2.88 24.66
N PRO A 455 -1.77 -2.27 25.42
CA PRO A 455 -3.20 -2.58 25.38
C PRO A 455 -3.90 -2.24 24.04
N PHE A 456 -3.20 -1.62 23.09
CA PHE A 456 -3.67 -1.42 21.72
C PHE A 456 -3.42 -2.63 20.81
N TRP A 457 -2.54 -3.55 21.19
CA TRP A 457 -2.25 -4.80 20.48
C TRP A 457 -3.34 -5.85 20.78
N ARG A 458 -4.53 -5.62 20.21
CA ARG A 458 -5.72 -6.43 20.48
C ARG A 458 -5.85 -7.60 19.50
N ARG A 459 -6.28 -8.76 20.00
CA ARG A 459 -6.55 -9.94 19.18
C ARG A 459 -7.94 -9.83 18.53
N ALA A 460 -7.97 -9.61 17.22
CA ALA A 460 -9.22 -9.63 16.47
C ALA A 460 -9.73 -11.08 16.35
N LEU A 461 -11.03 -11.28 16.60
CA LEU A 461 -11.71 -12.57 16.47
C LEU A 461 -12.07 -12.89 15.01
N THR A 462 -12.19 -11.87 14.17
CA THR A 462 -12.52 -12.01 12.76
C THR A 462 -11.33 -12.43 11.92
N ARG A 463 -11.60 -13.18 10.84
CA ARG A 463 -10.60 -13.51 9.80
C ARG A 463 -9.89 -12.24 9.29
N PRO A 464 -8.55 -12.21 9.28
CA PRO A 464 -7.83 -11.15 8.61
C PRO A 464 -8.11 -11.19 7.11
N ASN A 465 -7.83 -10.09 6.41
CA ASN A 465 -7.98 -10.06 4.97
C ASN A 465 -6.83 -10.84 4.32
N LEU A 466 -7.16 -11.83 3.48
CA LEU A 466 -6.18 -12.72 2.86
C LEU A 466 -5.11 -11.97 2.07
N LEU A 467 -5.51 -10.97 1.27
CA LEU A 467 -4.56 -10.19 0.47
C LEU A 467 -3.52 -9.51 1.35
N LEU A 468 -3.94 -8.92 2.47
CA LEU A 468 -3.03 -8.26 3.39
C LEU A 468 -2.08 -9.25 4.06
N GLU A 469 -2.57 -10.43 4.45
CA GLU A 469 -1.73 -11.48 5.04
C GLU A 469 -0.71 -12.02 4.04
N LEU A 470 -1.12 -12.30 2.79
CA LEU A 470 -0.23 -12.76 1.73
C LEU A 470 0.83 -11.71 1.40
N LEU A 471 0.44 -10.43 1.28
CA LEU A 471 1.39 -9.34 1.04
C LEU A 471 2.35 -9.15 2.22
N LEU A 472 1.87 -9.25 3.46
CA LEU A 472 2.71 -9.15 4.66
C LEU A 472 3.73 -10.29 4.72
N ILE A 473 3.29 -11.53 4.49
CA ILE A 473 4.16 -12.70 4.47
C ILE A 473 5.19 -12.56 3.35
N ARG A 474 4.77 -12.16 2.15
CA ARG A 474 5.66 -12.07 0.99
C ARG A 474 6.68 -10.94 1.10
N ALA A 475 6.24 -9.75 1.51
CA ALA A 475 7.14 -8.62 1.74
C ALA A 475 8.06 -8.88 2.93
N GLY A 476 7.54 -9.49 4.01
CA GLY A 476 8.33 -9.88 5.18
C GLY A 476 9.38 -10.92 4.85
N TYR A 477 9.03 -11.96 4.08
CA TYR A 477 9.99 -12.96 3.58
C TYR A 477 11.06 -12.34 2.69
N SER A 478 10.68 -11.41 1.81
CA SER A 478 11.66 -10.69 0.98
C SER A 478 12.61 -9.85 1.82
N ALA A 479 12.09 -9.07 2.77
CA ALA A 479 12.92 -8.29 3.68
C ALA A 479 13.84 -9.19 4.51
N TYR A 480 13.34 -10.34 4.98
CA TYR A 480 14.13 -11.37 5.64
C TYR A 480 15.27 -11.87 4.74
N SER A 481 14.99 -12.18 3.48
CA SER A 481 16.00 -12.67 2.53
C SER A 481 17.09 -11.63 2.30
N GLU A 482 16.73 -10.37 2.06
CA GLU A 482 17.68 -9.28 1.84
C GLU A 482 18.56 -9.02 3.07
N VAL A 483 17.93 -8.95 4.26
CA VAL A 483 18.67 -8.75 5.52
C VAL A 483 19.61 -9.91 5.79
N ARG A 484 19.18 -11.15 5.54
CA ARG A 484 20.03 -12.34 5.71
C ARG A 484 21.24 -12.31 4.77
N THR A 485 21.05 -11.88 3.53
CA THR A 485 22.16 -11.73 2.57
C THR A 485 23.10 -10.60 2.99
N ALA A 486 22.57 -9.47 3.45
CA ALA A 486 23.37 -8.33 3.93
C ALA A 486 24.08 -8.60 5.27
N ALA A 487 23.58 -9.53 6.07
CA ALA A 487 24.13 -9.90 7.38
C ALA A 487 25.33 -10.86 7.31
N ALA A 488 25.89 -11.10 6.13
CA ALA A 488 27.07 -11.96 5.98
C ALA A 488 28.28 -11.39 6.73
N GLY A 489 28.56 -11.94 7.92
CA GLY A 489 29.89 -11.86 8.51
C GLY A 489 30.92 -12.53 7.60
N GLY A 490 32.17 -12.08 7.66
CA GLY A 490 33.26 -12.70 6.91
C GLY A 490 33.43 -14.18 7.29
N ARG A 491 33.77 -15.03 6.30
CA ARG A 491 34.01 -16.48 6.46
C ARG A 491 34.81 -16.82 7.73
N THR A 492 35.90 -16.11 7.96
CA THR A 492 36.79 -16.29 9.12
C THR A 492 36.05 -16.17 10.45
N ALA A 493 35.23 -15.13 10.64
CA ALA A 493 34.48 -14.94 11.88
C ALA A 493 33.45 -16.07 12.10
N ALA A 494 32.85 -16.55 11.02
CA ALA A 494 31.88 -17.65 11.09
C ALA A 494 32.53 -19.00 11.45
N GLU A 495 33.73 -19.28 10.93
CA GLU A 495 34.52 -20.46 11.27
C GLU A 495 35.03 -20.39 12.73
N GLU A 496 35.50 -19.24 13.19
CA GLU A 496 35.91 -19.02 14.58
C GLU A 496 34.77 -19.29 15.58
N ASN A 497 33.58 -18.75 15.29
CA ASN A 497 32.39 -19.02 16.10
C ASN A 497 32.00 -20.51 16.06
N ALA A 498 32.21 -21.21 14.94
CA ALA A 498 31.93 -22.64 14.83
C ALA A 498 32.88 -23.49 15.67
N TRP A 499 34.16 -23.10 15.76
CA TRP A 499 35.09 -23.72 16.70
C TRP A 499 34.67 -23.53 18.16
N GLN A 500 34.13 -22.36 18.52
CA GLN A 500 33.60 -22.12 19.88
C GLN A 500 32.41 -23.04 20.18
N ILE A 501 31.48 -23.18 19.23
CA ILE A 501 30.32 -24.07 19.36
C ILE A 501 30.76 -25.52 19.51
N LEU A 502 31.64 -26.01 18.64
CA LEU A 502 32.17 -27.37 18.72
C LEU A 502 32.88 -27.64 20.06
N THR A 503 33.68 -26.68 20.54
CA THR A 503 34.35 -26.80 21.85
C THR A 503 33.34 -26.90 22.98
N ALA A 504 32.26 -26.12 22.92
CA ALA A 504 31.18 -26.18 23.91
C ALA A 504 30.41 -27.51 23.84
N GLU A 505 30.15 -28.04 22.64
CA GLU A 505 29.49 -29.33 22.46
C GLU A 505 30.35 -30.49 22.97
N GLN A 506 31.66 -30.47 22.71
CA GLN A 506 32.62 -31.43 23.24
C GLN A 506 32.67 -31.38 24.77
N PHE A 507 32.69 -30.18 25.35
CA PHE A 507 32.65 -30.00 26.80
C PHE A 507 31.35 -30.56 27.42
N LEU A 508 30.23 -30.44 26.71
CA LEU A 508 28.93 -30.98 27.12
C LEU A 508 28.73 -32.46 26.75
N HIS A 509 29.66 -33.07 26.01
CA HIS A 509 29.57 -34.43 25.46
C HIS A 509 28.33 -34.66 24.59
N ILE A 510 27.97 -33.66 23.79
CA ILE A 510 26.84 -33.71 22.84
C ILE A 510 27.29 -33.65 21.37
N ASP A 511 28.59 -33.79 21.10
CA ASP A 511 29.24 -33.75 19.79
C ASP A 511 28.94 -35.01 18.92
N ILE A 512 27.66 -35.30 18.73
CA ILE A 512 27.16 -36.48 18.00
C ILE A 512 27.08 -36.27 16.48
N GLU A 513 27.25 -35.04 16.01
CA GLU A 513 26.95 -34.61 14.63
C GLU A 513 27.73 -35.45 13.62
N ARG A 514 29.04 -35.64 13.85
CA ARG A 514 29.89 -36.38 12.91
C ARG A 514 29.49 -37.84 12.82
N ARG A 515 29.20 -38.47 13.96
CA ARG A 515 28.78 -39.88 14.00
C ARG A 515 27.45 -40.09 13.29
N LEU A 516 26.49 -39.19 13.53
CA LEU A 516 25.17 -39.27 12.90
C LEU A 516 25.24 -39.00 11.39
N ASN A 517 26.00 -38.00 10.97
CA ASN A 517 26.18 -37.65 9.56
C ASN A 517 26.78 -38.81 8.75
N HIS A 518 27.87 -39.42 9.23
CA HIS A 518 28.47 -40.59 8.57
C HIS A 518 27.53 -41.81 8.57
N ALA A 519 26.89 -42.11 9.71
CA ALA A 519 25.97 -43.24 9.80
C ALA A 519 24.75 -43.11 8.85
N VAL A 520 24.26 -41.89 8.63
CA VAL A 520 23.17 -41.64 7.68
C VAL A 520 23.66 -41.67 6.24
N ALA A 521 24.83 -41.09 5.94
CA ALA A 521 25.42 -41.08 4.59
C ALA A 521 25.78 -42.50 4.08
N GLU A 522 26.07 -43.45 4.96
CA GLU A 522 26.26 -44.86 4.56
C GLU A 522 24.94 -45.57 4.20
N LEU A 523 23.80 -45.02 4.60
CA LEU A 523 22.47 -45.61 4.42
C LEU A 523 21.67 -44.80 3.39
N GLY A 524 21.91 -45.06 2.10
CA GLY A 524 21.32 -44.30 0.98
C GLY A 524 19.81 -43.98 1.08
N PRO A 525 18.91 -44.91 1.49
CA PRO A 525 17.50 -44.58 1.68
C PRO A 525 17.23 -43.59 2.83
N LEU A 526 18.03 -43.64 3.90
CA LEU A 526 17.91 -42.77 5.06
C LEU A 526 18.49 -41.37 4.77
N GLU A 527 19.61 -41.30 4.05
CA GLU A 527 20.16 -40.07 3.48
C GLU A 527 19.11 -39.35 2.63
N ALA A 528 18.59 -40.03 1.60
CA ALA A 528 17.58 -39.47 0.70
C ALA A 528 16.32 -38.99 1.44
N PHE A 529 15.90 -39.70 2.50
CA PHE A 529 14.80 -39.28 3.36
C PHE A 529 15.11 -37.97 4.08
N PHE A 530 16.27 -37.87 4.75
CA PHE A 530 16.63 -36.68 5.50
C PHE A 530 16.94 -35.47 4.61
N ASP A 531 17.52 -35.68 3.43
CA ASP A 531 17.73 -34.63 2.44
C ASP A 531 16.40 -34.08 1.92
N PHE A 532 15.47 -34.96 1.55
CA PHE A 532 14.12 -34.56 1.13
C PHE A 532 13.36 -33.84 2.25
N TYR A 533 13.47 -34.36 3.48
CA TYR A 533 12.83 -33.79 4.66
C TYR A 533 13.37 -32.38 4.95
N TYR A 534 14.70 -32.24 4.96
CA TYR A 534 15.41 -30.99 5.15
C TYR A 534 15.00 -29.96 4.09
N ALA A 535 15.00 -30.33 2.80
CA ALA A 535 14.69 -29.42 1.71
C ALA A 535 13.21 -28.95 1.69
N SER A 536 12.28 -29.79 2.15
CA SER A 536 10.85 -29.58 1.88
C SER A 536 10.02 -29.16 3.10
N PHE A 537 10.08 -29.93 4.20
CA PHE A 537 9.02 -29.92 5.22
C PHE A 537 8.98 -28.62 6.03
N HIS A 538 10.12 -27.95 6.20
CA HIS A 538 10.21 -26.72 6.96
C HIS A 538 9.45 -25.55 6.29
N PHE A 539 9.13 -25.61 4.99
CA PHE A 539 8.23 -24.65 4.33
C PHE A 539 6.79 -25.13 4.27
N PHE A 540 6.56 -26.39 3.88
CA PHE A 540 5.21 -26.91 3.66
C PHE A 540 4.39 -27.00 4.94
N VAL A 541 4.98 -27.45 6.05
CA VAL A 541 4.24 -27.70 7.30
C VAL A 541 3.77 -26.40 7.96
N PRO A 542 4.62 -25.36 8.14
CA PRO A 542 4.15 -24.09 8.70
C PRO A 542 3.05 -23.44 7.87
N LEU A 543 3.20 -23.43 6.54
CA LEU A 543 2.18 -22.86 5.63
C LEU A 543 0.85 -23.62 5.73
N THR A 544 0.90 -24.95 5.83
CA THR A 544 -0.30 -25.79 6.01
C THR A 544 -1.00 -25.48 7.32
N ILE A 545 -0.26 -25.40 8.43
CA ILE A 545 -0.82 -25.04 9.75
C ILE A 545 -1.43 -23.64 9.71
N LEU A 546 -0.72 -22.65 9.15
CA LEU A 546 -1.24 -21.30 9.01
C LEU A 546 -2.52 -21.25 8.15
N ALA A 547 -2.58 -21.98 7.04
CA ALA A 547 -3.77 -22.06 6.19
C ALA A 547 -4.95 -22.70 6.93
N LEU A 548 -4.73 -23.81 7.63
CA LEU A 548 -5.75 -24.48 8.44
C LEU A 548 -6.28 -23.58 9.55
N LEU A 549 -5.40 -22.87 10.27
CA LEU A 549 -5.80 -21.91 11.29
C LEU A 549 -6.53 -20.72 10.70
N TYR A 550 -6.10 -20.19 9.55
CA TYR A 550 -6.78 -19.08 8.87
C TYR A 550 -8.23 -19.42 8.55
N VAL A 551 -8.48 -20.65 8.06
CA VAL A 551 -9.83 -21.12 7.72
C VAL A 551 -10.64 -21.48 8.97
N ARG A 552 -10.08 -22.28 9.88
CA ARG A 552 -10.84 -22.93 10.97
C ARG A 552 -10.79 -22.17 12.30
N ARG A 553 -9.72 -21.42 12.57
CA ARG A 553 -9.43 -20.81 13.89
C ARG A 553 -8.79 -19.40 13.75
N PRO A 554 -9.54 -18.38 13.29
CA PRO A 554 -8.95 -17.09 12.90
C PRO A 554 -8.29 -16.31 14.04
N ALA A 555 -8.78 -16.48 15.27
CA ALA A 555 -8.19 -15.89 16.46
C ALA A 555 -6.83 -16.55 16.79
N ASP A 556 -6.74 -17.88 16.73
CA ASP A 556 -5.49 -18.62 16.95
C ASP A 556 -4.49 -18.38 15.81
N TYR A 557 -4.94 -18.23 14.56
CA TYR A 557 -4.10 -17.86 13.42
C TYR A 557 -3.25 -16.62 13.71
N ARG A 558 -3.87 -15.54 14.21
CA ARG A 558 -3.17 -14.28 14.48
C ARG A 558 -2.11 -14.42 15.58
N TRP A 559 -2.42 -15.22 16.61
CA TRP A 559 -1.50 -15.52 17.70
C TRP A 559 -0.31 -16.33 17.17
N ALA A 560 -0.57 -17.44 16.48
CA ALA A 560 0.44 -18.32 15.93
C ALA A 560 1.33 -17.59 14.90
N ARG A 561 0.71 -16.84 13.97
CA ARG A 561 1.44 -16.06 12.95
C ARG A 561 2.36 -15.01 13.58
N SER A 562 1.91 -14.34 14.66
CA SER A 562 2.71 -13.29 15.29
C SER A 562 3.91 -13.88 16.03
N SER A 563 3.76 -15.02 16.73
CA SER A 563 4.89 -15.67 17.40
C SER A 563 5.92 -16.18 16.40
N LEU A 564 5.48 -16.75 15.26
CA LEU A 564 6.38 -17.13 14.16
C LEU A 564 7.13 -15.91 13.60
N GLY A 565 6.41 -14.82 13.33
CA GLY A 565 7.01 -13.59 12.82
C GLY A 565 8.06 -13.00 13.77
N PHE A 566 7.78 -12.97 15.08
CA PHE A 566 8.76 -12.52 16.07
C PHE A 566 9.96 -13.45 16.18
N ALA A 567 9.76 -14.77 16.19
CA ALA A 567 10.85 -15.74 16.20
C ALA A 567 11.78 -15.55 14.99
N THR A 568 11.23 -15.36 13.79
CA THR A 568 12.01 -15.11 12.57
C THR A 568 12.79 -13.79 12.64
N VAL A 569 12.21 -12.71 13.18
CA VAL A 569 12.92 -11.43 13.36
C VAL A 569 14.06 -11.55 14.38
N LEU A 570 13.84 -12.29 15.48
CA LEU A 570 14.88 -12.54 16.48
C LEU A 570 16.01 -13.41 15.91
N ALA A 571 15.68 -14.38 15.06
CA ALA A 571 16.68 -15.19 14.37
C ALA A 571 17.56 -14.36 13.43
N LEU A 572 16.98 -13.37 12.71
CA LEU A 572 17.76 -12.43 11.90
C LEU A 572 18.79 -11.65 12.72
N ALA A 573 18.40 -11.20 13.92
CA ALA A 573 19.33 -10.55 14.84
C ALA A 573 20.44 -11.53 15.27
N GLY A 574 20.11 -12.80 15.49
CA GLY A 574 21.08 -13.87 15.75
C GLY A 574 22.09 -14.03 14.61
N PHE A 575 21.64 -14.16 13.37
CA PHE A 575 22.51 -14.29 12.19
C PHE A 575 23.47 -13.10 12.02
N TRP A 576 23.02 -11.90 12.38
CA TRP A 576 23.83 -10.69 12.27
C TRP A 576 24.85 -10.56 13.42
N LEU A 577 24.47 -10.95 14.64
CA LEU A 577 25.30 -10.82 15.83
C LEU A 577 26.29 -11.98 16.01
N TYR A 578 25.95 -13.17 15.49
CA TYR A 578 26.74 -14.39 15.65
C TYR A 578 26.74 -15.20 14.34
N PRO A 579 27.45 -14.73 13.30
CA PRO A 579 27.61 -15.49 12.06
C PRO A 579 28.30 -16.82 12.39
N LEU A 580 27.82 -17.94 11.85
CA LEU A 580 28.25 -19.27 12.25
C LEU A 580 28.37 -20.19 11.04
N ALA A 581 29.55 -20.80 10.86
CA ALA A 581 29.78 -21.81 9.85
C ALA A 581 29.11 -23.13 10.26
N PRO A 582 28.33 -23.76 9.36
CA PRO A 582 27.75 -25.08 9.60
C PRO A 582 28.82 -26.19 9.51
N PRO A 583 28.59 -27.38 10.11
CA PRO A 583 29.58 -28.46 10.15
C PRO A 583 30.16 -28.85 8.79
N ARG A 584 29.31 -28.92 7.74
CA ARG A 584 29.74 -29.26 6.37
C ARG A 584 30.72 -28.27 5.73
N LEU A 585 30.81 -27.03 6.23
CA LEU A 585 31.73 -26.01 5.73
C LEU A 585 33.00 -25.88 6.58
N MET A 586 33.13 -26.67 7.65
CA MET A 586 34.30 -26.59 8.53
C MET A 586 35.51 -27.32 7.95
N PRO A 587 36.68 -26.65 7.86
CA PRO A 587 37.88 -27.27 7.33
C PRO A 587 38.41 -28.36 8.27
N GLY A 588 38.81 -29.50 7.71
CA GLY A 588 39.53 -30.56 8.43
C GLY A 588 38.70 -31.43 9.38
N LEU A 589 37.38 -31.25 9.46
CA LEU A 589 36.51 -32.02 10.36
C LEU A 589 35.88 -33.28 9.73
N GLY A 590 35.90 -33.39 8.39
CA GLY A 590 35.47 -34.58 7.66
C GLY A 590 33.95 -34.81 7.63
N TYR A 591 33.13 -33.76 7.69
CA TYR A 591 31.68 -33.86 7.48
C TYR A 591 31.33 -34.05 6.00
N ILE A 592 30.24 -34.76 5.72
CA ILE A 592 29.71 -35.03 4.37
C ILE A 592 28.49 -34.12 4.13
N ASP A 593 28.52 -33.33 3.06
CA ASP A 593 27.34 -32.58 2.59
C ASP A 593 26.47 -33.50 1.73
N THR A 594 25.48 -34.13 2.35
CA THR A 594 24.54 -35.04 1.68
C THR A 594 23.57 -34.29 0.76
N VAL A 595 23.19 -33.05 1.13
CA VAL A 595 22.15 -32.28 0.44
C VAL A 595 22.66 -31.69 -0.87
N HIS A 596 23.92 -31.27 -0.93
CA HIS A 596 24.50 -30.60 -2.11
C HIS A 596 25.60 -31.42 -2.80
N GLY A 597 25.97 -32.57 -2.23
CA GLY A 597 27.11 -33.37 -2.69
C GLY A 597 28.47 -32.76 -2.32
N PRO A 598 29.59 -33.41 -2.70
CA PRO A 598 30.94 -32.97 -2.39
C PRO A 598 31.20 -31.53 -2.86
N GLN A 599 31.61 -30.65 -1.93
CA GLN A 599 31.85 -29.23 -2.21
C GLN A 599 33.36 -28.93 -2.26
N ASP A 600 33.80 -28.18 -3.27
CA ASP A 600 35.12 -27.56 -3.25
C ASP A 600 35.07 -26.25 -2.43
N LEU A 601 35.79 -26.19 -1.32
CA LEU A 601 35.82 -25.03 -0.42
C LEU A 601 36.57 -23.82 -1.01
N GLY A 602 37.29 -23.99 -2.13
CA GLY A 602 37.91 -22.93 -2.93
C GLY A 602 36.98 -22.35 -4.00
N SER A 603 36.03 -23.14 -4.52
CA SER A 603 35.04 -22.72 -5.52
C SER A 603 33.77 -23.57 -5.45
N PRO A 604 32.89 -23.33 -4.48
CA PRO A 604 31.74 -24.21 -4.26
C PRO A 604 30.60 -23.97 -5.24
N GLU A 605 29.99 -25.06 -5.73
CA GLU A 605 28.83 -25.04 -6.62
C GLU A 605 27.53 -25.21 -5.83
N TYR A 606 26.76 -24.12 -5.77
CA TYR A 606 25.44 -24.12 -5.15
C TYR A 606 24.37 -23.94 -6.22
N GLY A 607 23.27 -24.69 -6.12
CA GLY A 607 22.08 -24.45 -6.95
C GLY A 607 21.63 -22.98 -6.89
N ALA A 608 20.99 -22.48 -7.95
CA ALA A 608 20.67 -21.05 -8.13
C ALA A 608 19.82 -20.43 -7.00
N LEU A 609 19.12 -21.23 -6.20
CA LEU A 609 18.34 -20.79 -5.03
C LEU A 609 19.19 -20.71 -3.73
N THR A 610 20.21 -21.56 -3.60
CA THR A 610 21.09 -21.65 -2.42
C THR A 610 22.25 -20.67 -2.50
N ALA A 611 22.72 -20.34 -3.71
CA ALA A 611 23.69 -19.27 -3.98
C ALA A 611 23.20 -17.88 -3.55
N LEU A 612 21.87 -17.67 -3.48
CA LEU A 612 21.24 -16.42 -3.04
C LEU A 612 21.09 -16.30 -1.52
N THR A 613 21.43 -17.34 -0.74
CA THR A 613 21.30 -17.36 0.72
C THR A 613 22.66 -17.42 1.41
N ASN A 614 22.87 -16.59 2.44
CA ASN A 614 24.09 -16.64 3.25
C ASN A 614 24.21 -18.00 3.96
N GLN A 615 25.29 -18.73 3.65
CA GLN A 615 25.55 -20.08 4.13
C GLN A 615 26.25 -20.13 5.50
N TYR A 616 26.85 -19.01 5.91
CA TYR A 616 27.49 -18.82 7.20
C TYR A 616 26.51 -18.28 8.27
N ALA A 617 25.24 -18.67 8.16
CA ALA A 617 24.15 -18.27 9.05
C ALA A 617 23.49 -19.51 9.68
N ALA A 618 24.28 -20.36 10.33
CA ALA A 618 23.80 -21.60 10.94
C ALA A 618 23.02 -21.36 12.24
N MET A 619 23.45 -20.44 13.11
CA MET A 619 22.80 -20.19 14.40
C MET A 619 22.00 -18.88 14.42
N PRO A 620 20.74 -18.88 14.90
CA PRO A 620 19.95 -20.02 15.37
C PRO A 620 19.33 -20.83 14.21
N SER A 621 19.12 -22.13 14.40
CA SER A 621 18.50 -22.98 13.36
C SER A 621 17.02 -22.63 13.17
N LEU A 622 16.69 -21.92 12.09
CA LEU A 622 15.30 -21.61 11.72
C LEU A 622 14.54 -22.83 11.21
N HIS A 623 15.21 -23.82 10.62
CA HIS A 623 14.59 -25.10 10.25
C HIS A 623 13.95 -25.73 11.48
N PHE A 624 14.75 -25.92 12.54
CA PHE A 624 14.24 -26.45 13.80
C PHE A 624 13.30 -25.46 14.50
N GLY A 625 13.58 -24.15 14.47
CA GLY A 625 12.72 -23.16 15.08
C GLY A 625 11.29 -23.19 14.50
N TRP A 626 11.14 -23.23 13.18
CA TRP A 626 9.83 -23.30 12.55
C TRP A 626 9.12 -24.63 12.79
N SER A 627 9.83 -25.76 12.80
CA SER A 627 9.23 -27.06 13.10
C SER A 627 8.84 -27.20 14.58
N LEU A 628 9.63 -26.64 15.50
CA LEU A 628 9.29 -26.57 16.92
C LEU A 628 8.06 -25.69 17.13
N TRP A 629 8.00 -24.54 16.46
CA TRP A 629 6.79 -23.70 16.45
C TRP A 629 5.57 -24.48 15.95
N CYS A 630 5.69 -25.23 14.86
CA CYS A 630 4.62 -26.10 14.34
C CYS A 630 4.17 -27.11 15.40
N GLY A 631 5.13 -27.81 16.02
CA GLY A 631 4.85 -28.80 17.05
C GLY A 631 4.14 -28.21 18.26
N LEU A 632 4.62 -27.08 18.78
CA LEU A 632 4.00 -26.35 19.88
C LEU A 632 2.57 -25.91 19.53
N VAL A 633 2.36 -25.34 18.34
CA VAL A 633 1.03 -24.92 17.87
C VAL A 633 0.09 -26.13 17.79
N VAL A 634 0.54 -27.25 17.24
CA VAL A 634 -0.27 -28.48 17.16
C VAL A 634 -0.57 -29.02 18.55
N VAL A 635 0.43 -29.16 19.43
CA VAL A 635 0.24 -29.67 20.81
C VAL A 635 -0.76 -28.81 21.60
N LEU A 636 -0.69 -27.49 21.44
CA LEU A 636 -1.54 -26.55 22.15
C LEU A 636 -2.97 -26.44 21.58
N ILE A 637 -3.18 -26.73 20.29
CA ILE A 637 -4.48 -26.54 19.62
C ILE A 637 -5.21 -27.87 19.37
N ALA A 638 -4.49 -28.94 19.06
CA ALA A 638 -5.07 -30.18 18.58
C ALA A 638 -5.80 -30.93 19.71
N PRO A 639 -7.02 -31.43 19.46
CA PRO A 639 -7.80 -32.09 20.49
C PRO A 639 -7.38 -33.54 20.76
N LYS A 640 -6.80 -34.24 19.76
CA LYS A 640 -6.52 -35.69 19.82
C LYS A 640 -5.04 -35.96 20.11
N LEU A 641 -4.75 -36.98 20.92
CA LEU A 641 -3.38 -37.36 21.29
C LEU A 641 -2.50 -37.68 20.07
N TRP A 642 -3.01 -38.44 19.11
CA TRP A 642 -2.24 -38.78 17.90
C TRP A 642 -1.81 -37.54 17.09
N MET A 643 -2.62 -36.48 17.08
CA MET A 643 -2.25 -35.21 16.43
C MET A 643 -1.12 -34.52 17.19
N LYS A 644 -1.15 -34.57 18.52
CA LYS A 644 -0.08 -34.02 19.37
C LYS A 644 1.22 -34.80 19.15
N LEU A 645 1.14 -36.13 19.06
CA LEU A 645 2.30 -36.98 18.73
C LEU A 645 2.89 -36.61 17.37
N LEU A 646 2.07 -36.44 16.32
CA LEU A 646 2.55 -35.93 15.02
C LEU A 646 3.19 -34.55 15.13
N GLY A 647 2.61 -33.67 15.96
CA GLY A 647 3.17 -32.36 16.26
C GLY A 647 4.56 -32.42 16.87
N VAL A 648 4.82 -33.36 17.80
CA VAL A 648 6.14 -33.56 18.44
C VAL A 648 7.12 -34.28 17.52
N LEU A 649 6.66 -35.21 16.69
CA LEU A 649 7.50 -35.93 15.73
C LEU A 649 8.14 -35.00 14.70
N HIS A 650 7.43 -33.96 14.26
CA HIS A 650 7.97 -33.03 13.27
C HIS A 650 9.27 -32.32 13.69
N PRO A 651 9.34 -31.60 14.82
CA PRO A 651 10.60 -31.00 15.27
C PRO A 651 11.67 -32.03 15.60
N PHE A 652 11.30 -33.22 16.10
CA PHE A 652 12.25 -34.31 16.31
C PHE A 652 12.95 -34.72 15.01
N PHE A 653 12.18 -35.03 13.95
CA PHE A 653 12.75 -35.35 12.65
C PHE A 653 13.54 -34.19 12.05
N THR A 654 13.15 -32.94 12.31
CA THR A 654 13.94 -31.79 11.86
C THR A 654 15.31 -31.72 12.53
N VAL A 655 15.43 -31.95 13.85
CA VAL A 655 16.75 -32.00 14.51
C VAL A 655 17.60 -33.10 13.91
N CYS A 656 17.02 -34.30 13.73
CA CYS A 656 17.74 -35.40 13.08
C CYS A 656 18.20 -35.00 11.68
N ALA A 657 17.34 -34.38 10.87
CA ALA A 657 17.66 -33.96 9.52
C ALA A 657 18.79 -32.92 9.47
N ILE A 658 18.74 -31.87 10.29
CA ILE A 658 19.74 -30.80 10.24
C ILE A 658 21.13 -31.27 10.69
N VAL A 659 21.18 -32.21 11.64
CA VAL A 659 22.42 -32.80 12.14
C VAL A 659 22.94 -33.86 11.18
N ALA A 660 22.08 -34.77 10.71
CA ALA A 660 22.44 -35.83 9.77
C ALA A 660 22.96 -35.28 8.44
N THR A 661 22.46 -34.14 7.99
CA THR A 661 22.90 -33.49 6.74
C THR A 661 24.07 -32.51 6.95
N ALA A 662 24.66 -32.47 8.16
CA ALA A 662 25.74 -31.55 8.52
C ALA A 662 25.44 -30.05 8.26
N ASN A 663 24.16 -29.68 8.29
CA ASN A 663 23.71 -28.31 8.03
C ASN A 663 23.71 -27.43 9.29
N HIS A 664 23.67 -28.02 10.48
CA HIS A 664 23.63 -27.32 11.76
C HIS A 664 24.32 -28.12 12.86
N TRP A 665 24.85 -27.41 13.85
CA TRP A 665 25.29 -27.97 15.14
C TRP A 665 24.08 -28.29 16.04
N VAL A 666 24.22 -29.15 17.04
CA VAL A 666 23.14 -29.42 18.00
C VAL A 666 22.77 -28.15 18.79
N LEU A 667 23.75 -27.31 19.15
CA LEU A 667 23.52 -26.03 19.82
C LEU A 667 22.76 -25.01 18.94
N ASP A 668 22.81 -25.14 17.61
CA ASP A 668 22.00 -24.30 16.73
C ASP A 668 20.50 -24.57 16.95
N ALA A 669 20.13 -25.82 17.23
CA ALA A 669 18.77 -26.20 17.58
C ALA A 669 18.35 -25.58 18.93
N VAL A 670 19.26 -25.52 19.90
CA VAL A 670 19.02 -24.81 21.17
C VAL A 670 18.78 -23.32 20.92
N GLY A 671 19.59 -22.69 20.07
CA GLY A 671 19.36 -21.31 19.62
C GLY A 671 17.99 -21.15 18.95
N GLY A 672 17.60 -22.10 18.10
CA GLY A 672 16.28 -22.18 17.48
C GLY A 672 15.13 -22.24 18.49
N ALA A 673 15.27 -23.07 19.53
CA ALA A 673 14.30 -23.14 20.62
C ALA A 673 14.21 -21.81 21.39
N ALA A 674 15.35 -21.18 21.68
CA ALA A 674 15.41 -19.91 22.39
C ALA A 674 14.65 -18.80 21.64
N VAL A 675 14.86 -18.66 20.32
CA VAL A 675 14.15 -17.64 19.53
C VAL A 675 12.65 -17.92 19.40
N VAL A 676 12.24 -19.18 19.32
CA VAL A 676 10.82 -19.56 19.31
C VAL A 676 10.16 -19.25 20.65
N ALA A 677 10.80 -19.61 21.76
CA ALA A 677 10.33 -19.29 23.11
C ALA A 677 10.20 -17.77 23.30
N ALA A 678 11.21 -17.01 22.87
CA ALA A 678 11.18 -15.55 22.90
C ALA A 678 10.06 -14.97 22.00
N GLY A 679 9.81 -15.56 20.83
CA GLY A 679 8.71 -15.16 19.93
C GLY A 679 7.33 -15.36 20.56
N PHE A 680 7.10 -16.48 21.25
CA PHE A 680 5.89 -16.70 22.05
C PHE A 680 5.82 -15.77 23.27
N GLY A 681 6.94 -15.56 23.96
CA GLY A 681 7.04 -14.63 25.10
C GLY A 681 6.68 -13.20 24.72
N LEU A 682 7.22 -12.69 23.61
CA LEU A 682 6.90 -11.36 23.09
C LEU A 682 5.41 -11.28 22.70
N THR A 683 4.87 -12.33 22.07
CA THR A 683 3.43 -12.40 21.78
C THR A 683 2.59 -12.34 23.05
N TYR A 684 2.97 -13.04 24.11
CA TYR A 684 2.29 -13.03 25.41
C TYR A 684 2.34 -11.64 26.07
N VAL A 685 3.51 -11.02 26.10
CA VAL A 685 3.72 -9.71 26.71
C VAL A 685 2.92 -8.61 25.99
N LEU A 686 2.78 -8.70 24.66
CA LEU A 686 2.07 -7.72 23.84
C LEU A 686 0.56 -7.97 23.78
N ALA A 687 0.12 -9.22 23.63
CA ALA A 687 -1.28 -9.57 23.36
C ALA A 687 -2.01 -10.21 24.56
N GLY A 688 -1.31 -10.49 25.65
CA GLY A 688 -1.83 -11.22 26.81
C GLY A 688 -1.90 -12.74 26.61
N PRO A 689 -2.47 -13.47 27.59
CA PRO A 689 -2.66 -14.92 27.52
C PRO A 689 -3.37 -15.40 26.26
N ARG A 690 -3.18 -16.67 25.91
CA ARG A 690 -3.89 -17.27 24.78
C ARG A 690 -5.40 -17.35 25.05
N GLU A 691 -5.81 -17.69 26.27
CA GLU A 691 -7.22 -17.76 26.64
C GLU A 691 -7.94 -16.43 26.40
N LEU A 692 -9.07 -16.54 25.72
CA LEU A 692 -9.92 -15.41 25.38
C LEU A 692 -11.18 -15.52 26.21
N LEU A 693 -11.50 -14.46 26.96
CA LEU A 693 -12.83 -14.34 27.54
C LEU A 693 -13.80 -14.11 26.37
N GLN A 694 -14.79 -14.98 26.21
CA GLN A 694 -15.85 -14.73 25.23
C GLN A 694 -16.47 -13.37 25.56
N PRO A 695 -16.75 -12.51 24.56
CA PRO A 695 -17.69 -11.43 24.81
C PRO A 695 -18.98 -12.11 25.26
N ALA A 696 -19.51 -11.71 26.43
CA ALA A 696 -20.87 -12.08 26.83
C ALA A 696 -21.74 -11.85 25.59
N SER A 697 -22.32 -12.93 25.08
CA SER A 697 -23.20 -12.85 23.93
C SER A 697 -24.30 -11.86 24.27
N ALA A 698 -24.92 -11.29 23.24
CA ALA A 698 -26.09 -10.44 23.34
C ALA A 698 -27.34 -11.19 23.89
N ALA A 699 -27.16 -12.11 24.85
CA ALA A 699 -28.19 -12.80 25.62
C ALA A 699 -28.78 -11.94 26.76
N GLU A 700 -28.26 -10.72 26.96
CA GLU A 700 -28.81 -9.70 27.88
C GLU A 700 -29.42 -8.50 27.13
N ARG A 701 -30.01 -8.72 25.94
CA ARG A 701 -30.94 -7.74 25.38
C ARG A 701 -32.36 -8.11 25.78
N GLU A 702 -32.85 -7.27 26.69
CA GLU A 702 -34.17 -7.21 27.34
C GLU A 702 -34.44 -8.23 28.45
N PRO A 703 -34.45 -7.80 29.73
CA PRO A 703 -35.32 -8.46 30.69
C PRO A 703 -36.75 -8.15 30.25
N SER A 704 -37.47 -9.18 29.81
CA SER A 704 -38.91 -9.12 29.66
C SER A 704 -39.50 -8.58 30.96
N LEU A 705 -40.11 -7.40 30.90
CA LEU A 705 -40.89 -6.83 32.00
C LEU A 705 -41.91 -7.88 32.49
N PRO A 706 -42.14 -8.03 33.80
CA PRO A 706 -43.22 -8.88 34.28
C PRO A 706 -44.54 -8.28 33.78
N ARG A 707 -45.34 -9.06 33.06
CA ARG A 707 -46.74 -8.71 32.82
C ARG A 707 -47.44 -8.68 34.18
N ALA A 708 -47.74 -7.49 34.66
CA ALA A 708 -48.73 -7.28 35.71
C ALA A 708 -50.13 -7.41 35.10
N ASP A 709 -50.99 -8.12 35.83
CA ASP A 709 -52.38 -8.43 35.50
C ASP A 709 -53.20 -7.21 35.09
N MET A 710 -54.03 -7.37 34.04
CA MET A 710 -55.29 -6.64 33.91
C MET A 710 -56.37 -7.53 33.26
N CYS A 711 -57.32 -7.91 34.11
CA CYS A 711 -58.76 -8.11 33.91
C CYS A 711 -59.26 -9.27 33.00
N ASP A 712 -59.83 -10.27 33.69
CA ASP A 712 -60.88 -11.16 33.21
C ASP A 712 -62.12 -10.38 32.72
N GLY A 713 -62.59 -10.74 31.53
CA GLY A 713 -63.91 -10.42 30.98
C GLY A 713 -64.33 -11.55 30.03
N PRO A 714 -65.61 -11.97 30.01
CA PRO A 714 -65.98 -13.33 29.60
C PRO A 714 -65.91 -13.57 28.08
N GLN A 715 -65.52 -14.80 27.75
CA GLN A 715 -65.43 -15.38 26.42
C GLN A 715 -66.80 -15.49 25.73
N LEU A 716 -66.86 -15.15 24.43
CA LEU A 716 -67.92 -15.57 23.51
C LEU A 716 -67.32 -16.47 22.42
N PRO A 717 -67.97 -17.60 22.02
CA PRO A 717 -67.37 -18.60 21.16
C PRO A 717 -67.85 -18.49 19.70
N VAL A 718 -66.94 -18.59 18.73
CA VAL A 718 -67.22 -18.91 17.31
C VAL A 718 -65.95 -19.57 16.74
N GLY A 719 -65.85 -20.89 16.55
CA GLY A 719 -66.33 -21.66 15.40
C GLY A 719 -65.18 -21.96 14.39
N PRO A 720 -64.86 -23.22 14.03
CA PRO A 720 -63.67 -23.59 13.23
C PRO A 720 -63.97 -23.69 11.72
N VAL A 721 -62.93 -23.76 10.84
CA VAL A 721 -62.85 -24.35 9.45
C VAL A 721 -61.60 -23.77 8.66
N PRO A 722 -60.93 -24.46 7.70
CA PRO A 722 -59.83 -25.42 7.92
C PRO A 722 -58.59 -25.22 6.99
N VAL A 723 -57.70 -26.22 7.00
CA VAL A 723 -56.36 -26.37 6.40
C VAL A 723 -56.36 -26.72 4.90
N LEU A 724 -55.37 -26.21 4.14
CA LEU A 724 -54.81 -26.71 2.86
C LEU A 724 -53.31 -26.29 2.84
N GLY A 725 -52.26 -27.07 2.56
CA GLY A 725 -52.07 -28.36 1.89
C GLY A 725 -50.99 -28.21 0.78
N ARG A 726 -49.75 -28.66 1.03
CA ARG A 726 -48.62 -28.74 0.03
C ARG A 726 -48.87 -29.84 -1.03
N PRO A 727 -48.20 -29.81 -2.21
CA PRO A 727 -46.92 -30.56 -2.47
C PRO A 727 -46.00 -29.79 -3.49
N GLY A 728 -44.77 -30.14 -3.89
CA GLY A 728 -43.91 -31.34 -3.75
C GLY A 728 -43.40 -31.87 -5.10
N ARG A 729 -42.17 -31.46 -5.51
CA ARG A 729 -41.11 -32.20 -6.27
C ARG A 729 -41.29 -32.80 -7.70
N HIS A 730 -40.27 -32.48 -8.52
CA HIS A 730 -39.46 -33.32 -9.46
C HIS A 730 -39.84 -33.57 -10.95
N LEU A 731 -38.85 -33.19 -11.78
CA LEU A 731 -38.23 -33.87 -12.94
C LEU A 731 -38.87 -33.92 -14.35
N HIS A 732 -38.01 -33.54 -15.30
CA HIS A 732 -37.71 -34.16 -16.60
C HIS A 732 -38.41 -33.70 -17.90
N ARG A 733 -37.58 -33.07 -18.75
CA ARG A 733 -37.26 -33.46 -20.13
C ARG A 733 -38.43 -33.47 -21.15
N ARG A 734 -38.44 -32.48 -22.04
CA ARG A 734 -38.64 -32.66 -23.50
C ARG A 734 -38.39 -31.35 -24.25
N LEU A 735 -37.36 -31.39 -25.10
CA LEU A 735 -37.24 -30.60 -26.32
C LEU A 735 -38.16 -31.22 -27.39
N VAL A 736 -38.42 -30.41 -28.43
CA VAL A 736 -38.79 -30.80 -29.81
C VAL A 736 -40.27 -30.62 -30.18
N GLU A 737 -40.43 -29.79 -31.23
CA GLU A 737 -41.55 -29.64 -32.16
C GLU A 737 -42.80 -28.88 -31.66
N ARG A 738 -43.40 -27.96 -32.40
CA ARG A 738 -43.17 -27.42 -33.74
C ARG A 738 -44.04 -26.15 -33.84
N GLN A 739 -43.56 -25.20 -34.63
CA GLN A 739 -44.30 -24.23 -35.48
C GLN A 739 -45.42 -23.38 -34.84
N ARG A 740 -45.28 -22.05 -34.77
CA ARG A 740 -45.34 -21.09 -35.91
C ARG A 740 -46.51 -21.37 -36.85
N GLU A 741 -47.61 -20.69 -36.59
CA GLU A 741 -48.13 -19.76 -37.60
C GLU A 741 -47.79 -18.34 -37.15
N GLN A 742 -47.35 -17.53 -38.12
CA GLN A 742 -46.80 -16.16 -38.09
C GLN A 742 -45.28 -16.02 -37.92
#